data_AF-A0A257E865-F1
#
_entry.id   AF-A0A257E865-F1
#
_cell.length_a   1.000
_cell.length_b   1.000
_cell.length_c   1.000
_cell.angle_alpha   90.00
_cell.angle_beta   90.00
_cell.angle_gamma   90.00
#
_symmetry.space_group_name_H-M   'P 1'
#
loop_
_entity.id
_entity.type
_entity.pdbx_description
1 polymer ?
#
loop_
_entity_poly.entity_id
_entity_poly.type
_entity_poly.pdbx_seq_one_letter_code
_entity_poly.pdbx_strand_id
1 'polypeptide(L)'
;MSDQATERIFQDDIIRQLLANCWLLGSPDKYNRELALYPEDALGFVQETQDAQWQKFCANHPKDAEQKFLQLVAAQLGKADPNATHKDSRTFGTLGVLRHELRDRNARLSLCQFKPEHDLNPDTLARYAKNRLRVVPELVYSPWATDAHLQETGNSDAKKAKAWRIDLVLFVNGVPVATLELKSEFKQAVDRAIRQYKTTRLPVDPVAKKTEPLLTFKRGALVHFAVSQYEVHMATKLEGEGTYFLPFNKGTHDGGAGNAVPYDINRYATDYLWNEVLLPDNLLNILARFVHLQIEDKEDWEGRKYKKESLIFPRYHQWDVVGSLLAAVRIEGPGHKYLIQHSAGSGKSNSIAWLAHQLSSLYKFDGKKQFDSVIVVTDRTVLDAQLQDTIYQFEHTDGVVGRINNKEGDGSKSDKLAAALESAQPIIIVTIQTFPHVLKAIENSVSLKDRSYAIIADEAHSSQSGSTARQLKEVLMKEAGDDAEELDSDDIIAATVAARRASGNLSYFAFTATPKPKTLELFGRVPRPDEVASATNKPAAFHVYSMRQAIEEGFILDVLKNYTNYKVAYKLALKVQDADAEVESKRAKVKLNQWVRLHDHNIAQKVMVIVEHFKDNVMGLLGGQAKAMVVTSSRKEAVRYKQCFDKYIAEKGYQKIRAMVAFSGEVEFTERDPNTAGLIGEKFTESHMNPNLKGRDMRKAFDSDDYQVMIVANKFQTGFDQPKLCAMYVDKKLAGVECVQTLSRLNRTYPNKAETGTFVLDFFNEPDEILEAFQPYFQTAELLDVSDPNLIFALQDKLRAAGIFTWQEVEQFCAAFYVKNKSNAAIANICKPAVQRWQLRYKSAVEAFKLAKEMFERTQKTGDAVLIANAEKSLKECQKEKDALEIFKKDLGTFVRFYEFMSQIVDYDDTDLEKLSLYARNLRPMLRETLLDEDDIDLGNVVLSHYRVAKIRQQDLVLQENSENHKLVPGEGLGTAKPKDKKEEYLSQIINRLNEVFVTDQLTDKDMVNYAYTIRDKVGENILVMKQIENNSPEQALLGDFSKAIDDAIMDSSEAHQNQMMQLLADPSKAANFARIVFDLLMQGQAGNR
;
A
#
# COMPACT_ATOMS: atom_id res chain seq x y z
N MET A 1 -44.00 -32.75 13.54
CA MET A 1 -43.34 -31.79 12.64
C MET A 1 -41.84 -31.94 12.89
N SER A 2 -41.04 -32.27 11.86
CA SER A 2 -39.58 -32.29 12.00
C SER A 2 -39.09 -30.88 12.32
N ASP A 3 -38.19 -30.74 13.29
CA ASP A 3 -37.56 -29.48 13.63
C ASP A 3 -36.80 -28.94 12.40
N GLN A 4 -37.42 -27.98 11.69
CA GLN A 4 -36.90 -27.40 10.45
C GLN A 4 -35.57 -26.64 10.65
N ALA A 5 -35.18 -26.39 11.92
CA ALA A 5 -33.94 -25.72 12.28
C ALA A 5 -32.74 -26.67 12.50
N THR A 6 -32.88 -27.96 12.16
CA THR A 6 -31.81 -28.96 12.38
C THR A 6 -30.67 -28.86 11.36
N GLU A 7 -29.44 -29.07 11.85
CA GLU A 7 -28.20 -29.10 11.04
C GLU A 7 -28.27 -30.15 9.91
N ARG A 8 -29.00 -31.24 10.13
CA ARG A 8 -29.19 -32.30 9.14
C ARG A 8 -29.91 -31.82 7.87
N ILE A 9 -30.90 -30.93 7.99
CA ILE A 9 -31.61 -30.39 6.81
C ILE A 9 -30.65 -29.56 5.97
N PHE A 10 -29.85 -28.71 6.61
CA PHE A 10 -28.81 -27.92 5.93
C PHE A 10 -27.78 -28.82 5.22
N GLN A 11 -27.34 -29.89 5.89
CA GLN A 11 -26.46 -30.89 5.28
C GLN A 11 -27.10 -31.58 4.07
N ASP A 12 -28.35 -32.03 4.19
CA ASP A 12 -29.08 -32.72 3.13
C ASP A 12 -29.31 -31.81 1.91
N ASP A 13 -29.51 -30.50 2.13
CA ASP A 13 -29.64 -29.50 1.07
C ASP A 13 -28.31 -29.30 0.31
N ILE A 14 -27.18 -29.24 1.02
CA ILE A 14 -25.83 -29.17 0.42
C ILE A 14 -25.57 -30.44 -0.40
N ILE A 15 -25.81 -31.62 0.16
CA ILE A 15 -25.61 -32.90 -0.54
C ILE A 15 -26.44 -32.93 -1.82
N ARG A 16 -27.72 -32.56 -1.76
CA ARG A 16 -28.59 -32.53 -2.94
C ARG A 16 -28.02 -31.67 -4.07
N GLN A 17 -27.49 -30.50 -3.74
CA GLN A 17 -26.90 -29.58 -4.72
C GLN A 17 -25.55 -30.10 -5.25
N LEU A 18 -24.71 -30.68 -4.40
CA LEU A 18 -23.48 -31.34 -4.84
C LEU A 18 -23.77 -32.48 -5.83
N LEU A 19 -24.78 -33.32 -5.56
CA LEU A 19 -25.19 -34.39 -6.47
C LEU A 19 -25.72 -33.86 -7.80
N ALA A 20 -26.46 -32.75 -7.79
CA ALA A 20 -26.86 -32.05 -9.01
C ALA A 20 -25.65 -31.53 -9.80
N ASN A 21 -24.57 -31.17 -9.11
CA ASN A 21 -23.30 -30.72 -9.67
C ASN A 21 -22.30 -31.88 -9.93
N CYS A 22 -22.80 -33.07 -10.24
CA CYS A 22 -22.03 -34.26 -10.65
C CYS A 22 -21.11 -34.88 -9.57
N TRP A 23 -21.35 -34.61 -8.28
CA TRP A 23 -20.70 -35.38 -7.21
C TRP A 23 -21.36 -36.75 -7.04
N LEU A 24 -20.57 -37.73 -6.62
CA LEU A 24 -21.05 -39.06 -6.22
C LEU A 24 -21.37 -39.07 -4.72
N LEU A 25 -22.46 -39.72 -4.32
CA LEU A 25 -22.75 -39.98 -2.91
C LEU A 25 -21.99 -41.22 -2.43
N GLY A 26 -21.24 -41.11 -1.34
CA GLY A 26 -20.57 -42.23 -0.68
C GLY A 26 -21.22 -42.66 0.63
N SER A 27 -20.90 -43.89 1.06
CA SER A 27 -21.19 -44.37 2.42
C SER A 27 -19.91 -44.40 3.29
N PRO A 28 -19.98 -44.02 4.58
CA PRO A 28 -18.90 -44.18 5.55
C PRO A 28 -18.35 -45.60 5.68
N ASP A 29 -19.19 -46.63 5.51
CA ASP A 29 -18.78 -48.03 5.69
C ASP A 29 -17.75 -48.50 4.65
N LYS A 30 -17.72 -47.81 3.50
CA LYS A 30 -16.78 -48.09 2.40
C LYS A 30 -15.45 -47.35 2.53
N TYR A 31 -15.30 -46.46 3.52
CA TYR A 31 -14.06 -45.74 3.77
C TYR A 31 -13.07 -46.60 4.56
N ASN A 32 -11.84 -46.70 4.07
CA ASN A 32 -10.76 -47.38 4.77
C ASN A 32 -10.10 -46.41 5.76
N ARG A 33 -10.39 -46.58 7.04
CA ARG A 33 -9.90 -45.73 8.14
C ARG A 33 -8.38 -45.79 8.34
N GLU A 34 -7.76 -46.96 8.16
CA GLU A 34 -6.32 -47.14 8.35
C GLU A 34 -5.51 -46.43 7.26
N LEU A 35 -5.95 -46.55 6.01
CA LEU A 35 -5.27 -45.94 4.86
C LEU A 35 -5.75 -44.50 4.60
N ALA A 36 -6.88 -44.10 5.20
CA ALA A 36 -7.61 -42.87 4.88
C ALA A 36 -7.88 -42.69 3.39
N LEU A 37 -8.43 -43.73 2.75
CA LEU A 37 -8.77 -43.76 1.34
C LEU A 37 -10.20 -44.26 1.15
N TYR A 38 -10.81 -43.91 0.02
CA TYR A 38 -12.03 -44.55 -0.48
C TYR A 38 -11.63 -45.57 -1.57
N PRO A 39 -11.50 -46.88 -1.23
CA PRO A 39 -10.86 -47.85 -2.10
C PRO A 39 -11.56 -48.04 -3.45
N GLU A 40 -12.90 -48.00 -3.47
CA GLU A 40 -13.73 -48.15 -4.67
C GLU A 40 -13.36 -47.13 -5.75
N ASP A 41 -13.11 -45.87 -5.37
CA ASP A 41 -12.81 -44.80 -6.32
C ASP A 41 -11.35 -44.84 -6.75
N ALA A 42 -10.43 -45.13 -5.84
CA ALA A 42 -9.00 -45.22 -6.14
C ALA A 42 -8.70 -46.36 -7.11
N LEU A 43 -9.32 -47.53 -6.91
CA LEU A 43 -9.21 -48.67 -7.80
C LEU A 43 -9.98 -48.43 -9.10
N GLY A 44 -11.23 -47.98 -9.00
CA GLY A 44 -12.10 -47.79 -10.15
C GLY A 44 -11.55 -46.80 -11.18
N PHE A 45 -10.99 -45.67 -10.72
CA PHE A 45 -10.37 -44.70 -11.63
C PHE A 45 -9.20 -45.31 -12.41
N VAL A 46 -8.29 -46.01 -11.73
CA VAL A 46 -7.09 -46.58 -12.36
C VAL A 46 -7.45 -47.73 -13.29
N GLN A 47 -8.34 -48.62 -12.89
CA GLN A 47 -8.78 -49.75 -13.70
C GLN A 47 -9.48 -49.29 -14.99
N GLU A 48 -10.31 -48.24 -14.93
CA GLU A 48 -11.07 -47.75 -16.09
C GLU A 48 -10.29 -46.82 -17.02
N THR A 49 -9.27 -46.12 -16.51
CA THR A 49 -8.48 -45.15 -17.30
C THR A 49 -7.17 -45.72 -17.81
N GLN A 50 -6.60 -46.71 -17.12
CA GLN A 50 -5.22 -47.16 -17.29
C GLN A 50 -5.08 -48.69 -17.26
N ASP A 51 -6.01 -49.42 -17.90
CA ASP A 51 -6.04 -50.89 -17.94
C ASP A 51 -4.69 -51.53 -18.29
N ALA A 52 -4.00 -51.04 -19.33
CA ALA A 52 -2.70 -51.57 -19.74
C ALA A 52 -1.61 -51.44 -18.65
N GLN A 53 -1.64 -50.37 -17.84
CA GLN A 53 -0.70 -50.18 -16.73
C GLN A 53 -1.16 -50.98 -15.49
N TRP A 54 -2.46 -51.09 -15.28
CA TRP A 54 -3.05 -51.94 -14.25
C TRP A 54 -2.69 -53.41 -14.44
N GLN A 55 -2.78 -53.94 -15.66
CA GLN A 55 -2.37 -55.31 -15.98
C GLN A 55 -0.87 -55.57 -15.70
N LYS A 56 -0.01 -54.59 -15.99
CA LYS A 56 1.42 -54.67 -15.61
C LYS A 56 1.61 -54.69 -14.09
N PHE A 57 0.83 -53.90 -13.36
CA PHE A 57 0.85 -53.88 -11.90
C PHE A 57 0.39 -55.23 -11.32
N CYS A 58 -0.69 -55.81 -11.86
CA CYS A 58 -1.18 -57.15 -11.49
C CYS A 58 -0.13 -58.24 -11.77
N ALA A 59 0.59 -58.15 -12.89
CA ALA A 59 1.69 -59.08 -13.19
C ALA A 59 2.84 -58.99 -12.18
N ASN A 60 3.10 -57.80 -11.62
CA ASN A 60 4.10 -57.61 -10.57
C ASN A 60 3.63 -58.13 -9.20
N HIS A 61 2.31 -58.15 -8.94
CA HIS A 61 1.69 -58.53 -7.66
C HIS A 61 0.52 -59.53 -7.82
N PRO A 62 0.78 -60.78 -8.27
CA PRO A 62 -0.25 -61.71 -8.74
C PRO A 62 -1.21 -62.29 -7.68
N LYS A 63 -0.90 -62.15 -6.39
CA LYS A 63 -1.72 -62.72 -5.30
C LYS A 63 -2.64 -61.70 -4.63
N ASP A 64 -2.40 -60.40 -4.79
CA ASP A 64 -3.09 -59.36 -4.02
C ASP A 64 -2.87 -57.94 -4.61
N ALA A 65 -3.13 -57.77 -5.91
CA ALA A 65 -2.82 -56.54 -6.62
C ALA A 65 -3.60 -55.32 -6.06
N GLU A 66 -4.86 -55.49 -5.69
CA GLU A 66 -5.69 -54.37 -5.21
C GLU A 66 -5.22 -53.84 -3.85
N GLN A 67 -4.99 -54.72 -2.87
CA GLN A 67 -4.49 -54.28 -1.56
C GLN A 67 -3.07 -53.72 -1.68
N LYS A 68 -2.21 -54.30 -2.53
CA LYS A 68 -0.86 -53.78 -2.79
C LYS A 68 -0.88 -52.40 -3.44
N PHE A 69 -1.82 -52.14 -4.33
CA PHE A 69 -2.01 -50.81 -4.91
C PHE A 69 -2.42 -49.80 -3.83
N LEU A 70 -3.41 -50.12 -2.99
CA LEU A 70 -3.83 -49.22 -1.91
C LEU A 70 -2.70 -48.97 -0.89
N GLN A 71 -1.89 -49.99 -0.58
CA GLN A 71 -0.68 -49.83 0.23
C GLN A 71 0.36 -48.94 -0.44
N LEU A 72 0.54 -49.05 -1.77
CA LEU A 72 1.43 -48.17 -2.53
C LEU A 72 0.94 -46.71 -2.44
N VAL A 73 -0.35 -46.46 -2.66
CA VAL A 73 -0.93 -45.11 -2.55
C VAL A 73 -0.72 -44.56 -1.13
N ALA A 74 -1.04 -45.33 -0.10
CA ALA A 74 -0.86 -44.92 1.28
C ALA A 74 0.61 -44.65 1.65
N ALA A 75 1.55 -45.46 1.14
CA ALA A 75 2.98 -45.25 1.33
C ALA A 75 3.45 -43.95 0.65
N GLN A 76 2.92 -43.64 -0.54
CA GLN A 76 3.23 -42.40 -1.26
C GLN A 76 2.61 -41.17 -0.57
N LEU A 77 1.40 -41.29 0.00
CA LEU A 77 0.82 -40.24 0.84
C LEU A 77 1.67 -39.96 2.10
N GLY A 78 2.27 -40.99 2.68
CA GLY A 78 3.16 -40.89 3.85
C GLY A 78 4.62 -40.51 3.54
N LYS A 79 4.97 -40.30 2.26
CA LYS A 79 6.34 -40.03 1.81
C LYS A 79 6.83 -38.61 2.15
N ALA A 80 5.93 -37.73 2.57
CA ALA A 80 6.24 -36.36 2.97
C ALA A 80 7.23 -36.37 4.14
N ASP A 81 8.52 -36.19 3.88
CA ASP A 81 9.53 -36.12 4.95
C ASP A 81 9.84 -34.65 5.30
N PRO A 82 9.44 -34.16 6.49
CA PRO A 82 9.75 -32.80 6.94
C PRO A 82 11.25 -32.54 7.13
N ASN A 83 12.08 -33.58 7.17
CA ASN A 83 13.53 -33.48 7.36
C ASN A 83 14.32 -33.66 6.07
N ALA A 84 13.69 -34.01 4.95
CA ALA A 84 14.40 -34.22 3.69
C ALA A 84 15.15 -32.94 3.24
N THR A 85 16.35 -33.11 2.68
CA THR A 85 17.13 -32.01 2.12
C THR A 85 16.58 -31.51 0.79
N HIS A 86 16.03 -32.41 -0.03
CA HIS A 86 15.43 -32.09 -1.33
C HIS A 86 13.98 -31.58 -1.20
N LYS A 87 13.66 -30.49 -1.92
CA LYS A 87 12.34 -29.81 -1.92
C LYS A 87 11.22 -30.76 -2.35
N ASP A 88 11.44 -31.58 -3.38
CA ASP A 88 10.44 -32.49 -3.95
C ASP A 88 10.03 -33.62 -2.99
N SER A 89 10.94 -34.03 -2.10
CA SER A 89 10.64 -35.03 -1.07
C SER A 89 9.81 -34.46 0.09
N ARG A 90 9.83 -33.13 0.28
CA ARG A 90 9.01 -32.43 1.29
C ARG A 90 7.59 -32.15 0.81
N THR A 91 7.43 -31.97 -0.50
CA THR A 91 6.16 -31.63 -1.17
C THR A 91 5.29 -32.84 -1.48
N PHE A 92 5.88 -34.04 -1.52
CA PHE A 92 5.14 -35.29 -1.70
C PHE A 92 4.13 -35.51 -0.55
N GLY A 93 2.93 -35.98 -0.85
CA GLY A 93 1.76 -36.02 0.05
C GLY A 93 0.49 -36.14 -0.78
N THR A 94 -0.69 -35.76 -0.27
CA THR A 94 -1.96 -35.73 -1.04
C THR A 94 -1.81 -34.96 -2.35
N LEU A 95 -1.20 -33.78 -2.31
CA LEU A 95 -0.98 -32.95 -3.50
C LEU A 95 -0.03 -33.64 -4.51
N GLY A 96 1.06 -34.23 -4.03
CA GLY A 96 2.02 -34.94 -4.87
C GLY A 96 1.44 -36.21 -5.50
N VAL A 97 0.61 -36.95 -4.75
CA VAL A 97 -0.07 -38.16 -5.22
C VAL A 97 -1.10 -37.84 -6.30
N LEU A 98 -1.76 -36.69 -6.23
CA LEU A 98 -2.69 -36.24 -7.27
C LEU A 98 -1.97 -35.68 -8.51
N ARG A 99 -0.78 -35.07 -8.37
CA ARG A 99 -0.06 -34.40 -9.46
C ARG A 99 0.98 -35.27 -10.17
N HIS A 100 1.47 -36.33 -9.55
CA HIS A 100 2.56 -37.13 -10.09
C HIS A 100 2.18 -38.60 -10.27
N GLU A 101 2.84 -39.26 -11.23
CA GLU A 101 2.68 -40.69 -11.45
C GLU A 101 3.28 -41.51 -10.31
N LEU A 102 2.54 -42.50 -9.84
CA LEU A 102 3.00 -43.55 -8.96
C LEU A 102 3.77 -44.59 -9.78
N ARG A 103 5.01 -44.84 -9.40
CA ARG A 103 5.90 -45.79 -10.10
C ARG A 103 6.09 -47.03 -9.25
N ASP A 104 5.78 -48.19 -9.84
CA ASP A 104 6.12 -49.50 -9.28
C ASP A 104 6.74 -50.37 -10.38
N ARG A 105 8.07 -50.55 -10.30
CA ARG A 105 8.88 -51.27 -11.31
C ARG A 105 8.63 -50.73 -12.73
N ASN A 106 7.89 -51.47 -13.56
CA ASN A 106 7.56 -51.14 -14.95
C ASN A 106 6.13 -50.58 -15.13
N ALA A 107 5.34 -50.48 -14.06
CA ALA A 107 4.01 -49.90 -14.06
C ALA A 107 4.07 -48.42 -13.64
N ARG A 108 3.37 -47.57 -14.39
CA ARG A 108 3.19 -46.14 -14.09
C ARG A 108 1.70 -45.84 -14.00
N LEU A 109 1.24 -45.38 -12.85
CA LEU A 109 -0.17 -45.16 -12.55
C LEU A 109 -0.39 -43.72 -12.10
N SER A 110 -1.31 -42.98 -12.72
CA SER A 110 -1.77 -41.68 -12.23
C SER A 110 -3.07 -41.83 -11.45
N LEU A 111 -3.23 -41.08 -10.36
CA LEU A 111 -4.46 -41.06 -9.57
C LEU A 111 -5.40 -39.91 -9.89
N CYS A 112 -4.98 -38.95 -10.72
CA CYS A 112 -5.84 -37.86 -11.15
C CYS A 112 -5.42 -37.40 -12.55
N GLN A 113 -6.41 -37.06 -13.37
CA GLN A 113 -6.17 -36.34 -14.62
C GLN A 113 -6.63 -34.90 -14.42
N PHE A 114 -5.76 -33.90 -14.56
CA PHE A 114 -6.19 -32.51 -14.57
C PHE A 114 -6.61 -32.09 -15.98
N LYS A 115 -7.40 -31.01 -16.07
CA LYS A 115 -7.90 -30.49 -17.34
C LYS A 115 -6.70 -30.11 -18.22
N PRO A 116 -6.56 -30.70 -19.43
CA PRO A 116 -5.46 -30.37 -20.31
C PRO A 116 -5.57 -28.91 -20.77
N GLU A 117 -4.44 -28.32 -21.16
CA GLU A 117 -4.40 -26.93 -21.63
C GLU A 117 -5.07 -26.72 -23.00
N HIS A 118 -5.13 -27.79 -23.78
CA HIS A 118 -5.73 -27.82 -25.11
C HIS A 118 -6.53 -29.11 -25.32
N ASP A 119 -7.57 -29.04 -26.16
CA ASP A 119 -8.45 -30.18 -26.45
C ASP A 119 -7.87 -31.12 -27.52
N LEU A 120 -6.60 -30.94 -27.93
CA LEU A 120 -5.97 -31.70 -29.01
C LEU A 120 -5.80 -33.20 -28.71
N ASN A 121 -5.77 -33.61 -27.43
CA ASN A 121 -5.63 -35.01 -27.05
C ASN A 121 -6.95 -35.57 -26.45
N PRO A 122 -7.77 -36.26 -27.27
CA PRO A 122 -9.07 -36.77 -26.82
C PRO A 122 -8.94 -37.80 -25.69
N ASP A 123 -7.84 -38.54 -25.61
CA ASP A 123 -7.62 -39.52 -24.53
C ASP A 123 -7.46 -38.84 -23.17
N THR A 124 -6.81 -37.67 -23.12
CA THR A 124 -6.64 -36.93 -21.85
C THR A 124 -7.95 -36.31 -21.37
N LEU A 125 -8.79 -35.83 -22.29
CA LEU A 125 -10.13 -35.35 -21.98
C LEU A 125 -11.04 -36.49 -21.52
N ALA A 126 -10.97 -37.65 -22.18
CA ALA A 126 -11.72 -38.84 -21.78
C ALA A 126 -11.31 -39.31 -20.38
N ARG A 127 -10.01 -39.26 -20.03
CA ARG A 127 -9.54 -39.55 -18.67
C ARG A 127 -9.98 -38.49 -17.66
N TYR A 128 -9.99 -37.21 -18.03
CA TYR A 128 -10.47 -36.12 -17.19
C TYR A 128 -11.94 -36.30 -16.82
N ALA A 129 -12.79 -36.63 -17.80
CA ALA A 129 -14.21 -36.88 -17.59
C ALA A 129 -14.49 -38.11 -16.70
N LYS A 130 -13.51 -39.01 -16.54
CA LYS A 130 -13.60 -40.19 -15.66
C LYS A 130 -13.15 -39.92 -14.22
N ASN A 131 -12.71 -38.71 -13.88
CA ASN A 131 -12.42 -38.37 -12.48
C ASN A 131 -13.69 -38.52 -11.63
N ARG A 132 -13.54 -39.18 -10.48
CA ARG A 132 -14.60 -39.46 -9.52
C ARG A 132 -14.46 -38.53 -8.34
N LEU A 133 -15.42 -37.62 -8.18
CA LEU A 133 -15.50 -36.75 -7.03
C LEU A 133 -16.65 -37.22 -6.15
N ARG A 134 -16.36 -37.52 -4.88
CA ARG A 134 -17.30 -38.14 -3.96
C ARG A 134 -17.44 -37.36 -2.67
N VAL A 135 -18.68 -37.14 -2.25
CA VAL A 135 -19.03 -36.61 -0.94
C VAL A 135 -19.48 -37.76 -0.04
N VAL A 136 -18.87 -37.87 1.14
CA VAL A 136 -19.22 -38.87 2.15
C VAL A 136 -19.75 -38.14 3.39
N PRO A 137 -21.05 -38.31 3.74
CA PRO A 137 -21.63 -37.69 4.91
C PRO A 137 -21.34 -38.48 6.19
N GLU A 138 -21.30 -37.78 7.33
CA GLU A 138 -21.17 -38.34 8.68
C GLU A 138 -20.00 -39.35 8.82
N LEU A 139 -18.83 -39.01 8.24
CA LEU A 139 -17.67 -39.90 8.20
C LEU A 139 -17.01 -40.04 9.57
N VAL A 140 -16.95 -41.27 10.10
CA VAL A 140 -16.08 -41.62 11.23
C VAL A 140 -14.66 -41.84 10.73
N TYR A 141 -13.76 -40.91 11.02
CA TYR A 141 -12.43 -40.89 10.39
C TYR A 141 -11.37 -41.70 11.14
N SER A 142 -11.50 -41.85 12.46
CA SER A 142 -10.42 -42.39 13.29
C SER A 142 -10.28 -43.92 13.12
N PRO A 143 -9.07 -44.44 12.84
CA PRO A 143 -8.81 -45.87 12.85
C PRO A 143 -8.80 -46.45 14.27
N TRP A 144 -8.78 -45.61 15.30
CA TRP A 144 -8.74 -46.02 16.70
C TRP A 144 -10.14 -46.14 17.34
N ALA A 145 -11.21 -45.89 16.58
CA ALA A 145 -12.59 -46.08 17.02
C ALA A 145 -12.95 -47.58 17.15
N THR A 146 -13.42 -48.00 18.33
CA THR A 146 -13.87 -49.37 18.63
C THR A 146 -15.32 -49.63 18.17
N ASP A 147 -15.70 -50.89 17.99
CA ASP A 147 -17.06 -51.27 17.56
C ASP A 147 -18.17 -50.79 18.51
N ALA A 148 -17.89 -50.73 19.82
CA ALA A 148 -18.80 -50.13 20.79
C ALA A 148 -19.04 -48.63 20.53
N HIS A 149 -18.00 -47.89 20.14
CA HIS A 149 -18.13 -46.48 19.76
C HIS A 149 -18.88 -46.28 18.44
N LEU A 150 -18.91 -47.29 17.54
CA LEU A 150 -19.63 -47.24 16.27
C LEU A 150 -21.13 -47.55 16.41
N GLN A 151 -21.53 -48.34 17.42
CA GLN A 151 -22.92 -48.75 17.65
C GLN A 151 -23.73 -47.77 18.53
N GLU A 152 -23.08 -46.85 19.25
CA GLU A 152 -23.71 -45.93 20.21
C GLU A 152 -24.19 -44.60 19.60
N THR A 153 -25.21 -44.65 18.74
CA THR A 153 -25.98 -43.45 18.34
C THR A 153 -27.28 -43.37 19.14
N GLY A 154 -27.28 -42.73 20.33
CA GLY A 154 -28.58 -42.36 20.93
C GLY A 154 -28.73 -41.97 22.40
N ASN A 155 -27.76 -42.13 23.31
CA ASN A 155 -27.96 -41.75 24.74
C ASN A 155 -26.71 -41.11 25.39
N SER A 156 -26.84 -40.60 26.60
CA SER A 156 -25.95 -39.63 27.28
C SER A 156 -24.43 -39.92 27.31
N ASP A 157 -23.98 -41.14 27.04
CA ASP A 157 -22.56 -41.51 26.84
C ASP A 157 -22.05 -41.33 25.39
N ALA A 158 -22.93 -40.97 24.44
CA ALA A 158 -22.67 -40.65 23.03
C ALA A 158 -21.80 -39.40 22.78
N LYS A 159 -21.14 -38.86 23.81
CA LYS A 159 -20.18 -37.75 23.68
C LYS A 159 -18.86 -38.20 23.04
N LYS A 160 -18.48 -39.48 23.12
CA LYS A 160 -17.21 -39.99 22.56
C LYS A 160 -17.29 -40.34 21.08
N ALA A 161 -18.36 -41.02 20.62
CA ALA A 161 -18.56 -41.36 19.21
C ALA A 161 -18.69 -40.12 18.29
N LYS A 162 -19.33 -39.05 18.80
CA LYS A 162 -19.42 -37.75 18.11
C LYS A 162 -18.06 -37.04 17.94
N ALA A 163 -17.04 -37.41 18.70
CA ALA A 163 -15.74 -36.75 18.66
C ALA A 163 -14.90 -37.14 17.42
N TRP A 164 -15.17 -38.28 16.78
CA TRP A 164 -14.43 -38.75 15.60
C TRP A 164 -15.24 -38.69 14.30
N ARG A 165 -16.36 -37.98 14.30
CA ARG A 165 -17.25 -37.87 13.14
C ARG A 165 -17.13 -36.48 12.52
N ILE A 166 -16.92 -36.42 11.20
CA ILE A 166 -16.95 -35.19 10.40
C ILE A 166 -18.21 -35.19 9.55
N ASP A 167 -18.86 -34.03 9.39
CA ASP A 167 -20.17 -33.97 8.73
C ASP A 167 -20.11 -34.26 7.24
N LEU A 168 -19.16 -33.69 6.49
CA LEU A 168 -18.92 -34.06 5.09
C LEU A 168 -17.42 -34.18 4.81
N VAL A 169 -17.03 -35.21 4.08
CA VAL A 169 -15.66 -35.38 3.57
C VAL A 169 -15.68 -35.56 2.06
N LEU A 170 -14.84 -34.79 1.38
CA LEU A 170 -14.74 -34.76 -0.07
C LEU A 170 -13.51 -35.53 -0.53
N PHE A 171 -13.71 -36.42 -1.50
CA PHE A 171 -12.68 -37.26 -2.10
C PHE A 171 -12.56 -36.98 -3.60
N VAL A 172 -11.33 -37.04 -4.10
CA VAL A 172 -11.00 -37.05 -5.53
C VAL A 172 -10.30 -38.37 -5.82
N ASN A 173 -10.90 -39.21 -6.66
CA ASN A 173 -10.40 -40.55 -7.02
C ASN A 173 -9.97 -41.36 -5.78
N GLY A 174 -10.78 -41.27 -4.72
CA GLY A 174 -10.58 -41.97 -3.46
C GLY A 174 -9.56 -41.37 -2.50
N VAL A 175 -8.91 -40.27 -2.85
CA VAL A 175 -8.00 -39.51 -1.97
C VAL A 175 -8.75 -38.35 -1.31
N PRO A 176 -8.66 -38.17 0.02
CA PRO A 176 -9.37 -37.10 0.71
C PRO A 176 -8.74 -35.73 0.40
N VAL A 177 -9.57 -34.75 0.03
CA VAL A 177 -9.11 -33.40 -0.32
C VAL A 177 -9.64 -32.31 0.61
N ALA A 178 -10.86 -32.45 1.12
CA ALA A 178 -11.46 -31.45 2.01
C ALA A 178 -12.37 -32.08 3.06
N THR A 179 -12.47 -31.44 4.23
CA THR A 179 -13.45 -31.77 5.27
C THR A 179 -14.32 -30.57 5.55
N LEU A 180 -15.62 -30.78 5.81
CA LEU A 180 -16.55 -29.73 6.19
C LEU A 180 -17.22 -30.12 7.52
N GLU A 181 -17.21 -29.20 8.47
CA GLU A 181 -18.04 -29.27 9.68
C GLU A 181 -19.12 -28.18 9.55
N LEU A 182 -20.37 -28.58 9.65
CA LEU A 182 -21.53 -27.73 9.36
C LEU A 182 -22.17 -27.28 10.66
N LYS A 183 -22.68 -26.06 10.73
CA LYS A 183 -23.48 -25.60 11.87
C LYS A 183 -24.71 -24.86 11.38
N SER A 184 -25.82 -25.07 12.07
CA SER A 184 -27.06 -24.34 11.80
C SER A 184 -27.13 -23.10 12.70
N GLU A 185 -27.17 -21.91 12.10
CA GLU A 185 -27.26 -20.61 12.77
C GLU A 185 -28.49 -20.50 13.69
N PHE A 186 -29.54 -21.28 13.44
CA PHE A 186 -30.69 -21.38 14.33
C PHE A 186 -30.35 -21.99 15.71
N LYS A 187 -29.19 -22.65 15.85
CA LYS A 187 -28.74 -23.30 17.09
C LYS A 187 -27.34 -22.85 17.51
N GLN A 188 -26.41 -22.75 16.57
CA GLN A 188 -24.99 -22.54 16.81
C GLN A 188 -24.34 -21.78 15.65
N ALA A 189 -23.57 -20.74 15.99
CA ALA A 189 -22.74 -20.01 15.03
C ALA A 189 -21.53 -20.84 14.56
N VAL A 190 -20.90 -20.39 13.47
CA VAL A 190 -19.72 -21.02 12.85
C VAL A 190 -18.53 -21.21 13.81
N ASP A 191 -18.38 -20.34 14.82
CA ASP A 191 -17.35 -20.45 15.87
C ASP A 191 -17.37 -21.81 16.60
N ARG A 192 -18.55 -22.46 16.69
CA ARG A 192 -18.66 -23.80 17.28
C ARG A 192 -17.97 -24.85 16.42
N ALA A 193 -18.08 -24.78 15.09
CA ALA A 193 -17.35 -25.66 14.19
C ALA A 193 -15.84 -25.41 14.26
N ILE A 194 -15.42 -24.13 14.30
CA ILE A 194 -14.01 -23.76 14.51
C ILE A 194 -13.48 -24.36 15.82
N ARG A 195 -14.22 -24.19 16.92
CA ARG A 195 -13.85 -24.76 18.22
C ARG A 195 -13.79 -26.28 18.20
N GLN A 196 -14.69 -26.96 17.48
CA GLN A 196 -14.64 -28.41 17.34
C GLN A 196 -13.37 -28.87 16.63
N TYR A 197 -12.95 -28.18 15.57
CA TYR A 197 -11.67 -28.47 14.92
C TYR A 197 -10.48 -28.27 15.86
N LYS A 198 -10.49 -27.21 16.69
CA LYS A 198 -9.42 -26.92 17.64
C LYS A 198 -9.33 -27.89 18.82
N THR A 199 -10.46 -28.43 19.27
CA THR A 199 -10.54 -29.18 20.55
C THR A 199 -10.73 -30.69 20.37
N THR A 200 -11.43 -31.11 19.31
CA THR A 200 -11.83 -32.52 19.12
C THR A 200 -11.25 -33.17 17.87
N ARG A 201 -11.04 -32.42 16.78
CA ARG A 201 -10.47 -32.94 15.52
C ARG A 201 -8.95 -32.81 15.50
N LEU A 202 -8.28 -33.47 16.45
CA LEU A 202 -6.84 -33.39 16.57
C LEU A 202 -6.14 -34.30 15.55
N PRO A 203 -5.02 -33.88 14.92
CA PRO A 203 -4.22 -34.74 14.03
C PRO A 203 -3.54 -35.92 14.72
N VAL A 204 -3.44 -35.88 16.04
CA VAL A 204 -2.92 -36.97 16.87
C VAL A 204 -3.99 -37.25 17.91
N ASP A 205 -4.45 -38.50 17.98
CA ASP A 205 -5.45 -38.88 18.95
C ASP A 205 -4.88 -38.72 20.38
N PRO A 206 -5.57 -38.01 21.29
CA PRO A 206 -5.05 -37.70 22.62
C PRO A 206 -4.94 -38.95 23.52
N VAL A 207 -5.71 -40.01 23.25
CA VAL A 207 -5.73 -41.23 24.06
C VAL A 207 -4.74 -42.25 23.50
N ALA A 208 -4.85 -42.60 22.22
CA ALA A 208 -3.99 -43.56 21.55
C ALA A 208 -2.58 -43.01 21.28
N LYS A 209 -2.38 -41.68 21.30
CA LYS A 209 -1.13 -40.98 20.95
C LYS A 209 -0.59 -41.35 19.57
N LYS A 210 -1.49 -41.72 18.65
CA LYS A 210 -1.18 -42.09 17.27
C LYS A 210 -1.77 -41.06 16.31
N THR A 211 -1.13 -40.93 15.16
CA THR A 211 -1.55 -40.00 14.10
C THR A 211 -2.90 -40.40 13.51
N GLU A 212 -3.70 -39.40 13.17
CA GLU A 212 -4.98 -39.53 12.47
C GLU A 212 -4.74 -39.30 10.97
N PRO A 213 -4.76 -40.36 10.13
CA PRO A 213 -4.27 -40.24 8.75
C PRO A 213 -5.04 -39.24 7.88
N LEU A 214 -6.34 -39.04 8.14
CA LEU A 214 -7.19 -38.06 7.43
C LEU A 214 -6.87 -36.60 7.78
N LEU A 215 -6.46 -36.33 9.02
CA LEU A 215 -6.23 -34.97 9.54
C LEU A 215 -4.73 -34.61 9.59
N THR A 216 -3.86 -35.55 9.22
CA THR A 216 -2.42 -35.34 9.21
C THR A 216 -2.02 -34.37 8.09
N PHE A 217 -1.30 -33.31 8.46
CA PHE A 217 -0.80 -32.29 7.54
C PHE A 217 -0.03 -32.92 6.35
N LYS A 218 -0.27 -32.43 5.13
CA LYS A 218 0.24 -32.93 3.83
C LYS A 218 -0.27 -34.31 3.39
N ARG A 219 -0.57 -35.22 4.31
CA ARG A 219 -0.96 -36.62 4.03
C ARG A 219 -2.48 -36.82 3.92
N GLY A 220 -3.26 -36.03 4.64
CA GLY A 220 -4.71 -36.11 4.72
C GLY A 220 -5.42 -35.10 3.83
N ALA A 221 -6.61 -34.65 4.27
CA ALA A 221 -7.32 -33.55 3.62
C ALA A 221 -6.46 -32.28 3.59
N LEU A 222 -6.52 -31.55 2.47
CA LEU A 222 -5.70 -30.37 2.22
C LEU A 222 -6.29 -29.09 2.83
N VAL A 223 -7.61 -29.07 3.03
CA VAL A 223 -8.34 -27.93 3.58
C VAL A 223 -9.52 -28.41 4.45
N HIS A 224 -9.76 -27.69 5.54
CA HIS A 224 -10.82 -27.95 6.50
C HIS A 224 -11.73 -26.73 6.58
N PHE A 225 -13.00 -26.88 6.21
CA PHE A 225 -14.00 -25.83 6.23
C PHE A 225 -14.90 -25.94 7.47
N ALA A 226 -15.12 -24.82 8.12
CA ALA A 226 -16.19 -24.60 9.09
C ALA A 226 -17.25 -23.75 8.39
N VAL A 227 -18.49 -24.25 8.30
CA VAL A 227 -19.54 -23.68 7.45
C VAL A 227 -20.81 -23.48 8.24
N SER A 228 -21.42 -22.31 8.09
CA SER A 228 -22.81 -22.05 8.51
C SER A 228 -23.66 -21.54 7.35
N GLN A 229 -24.92 -21.16 7.60
CA GLN A 229 -25.75 -20.53 6.57
C GLN A 229 -25.25 -19.14 6.16
N TYR A 230 -24.44 -18.48 6.99
CA TYR A 230 -23.98 -17.11 6.77
C TYR A 230 -22.48 -16.99 6.48
N GLU A 231 -21.64 -17.84 7.06
CA GLU A 231 -20.18 -17.69 6.99
C GLU A 231 -19.43 -18.99 6.69
N VAL A 232 -18.28 -18.86 6.04
CA VAL A 232 -17.33 -19.94 5.76
C VAL A 232 -15.95 -19.54 6.27
N HIS A 233 -15.33 -20.43 7.04
CA HIS A 233 -13.93 -20.33 7.44
C HIS A 233 -13.16 -21.56 7.01
N MET A 234 -11.86 -21.41 6.72
CA MET A 234 -10.99 -22.49 6.26
C MET A 234 -9.67 -22.56 7.04
N ALA A 235 -9.13 -23.76 7.21
CA ALA A 235 -7.77 -23.99 7.71
C ALA A 235 -7.06 -25.06 6.86
N THR A 236 -5.77 -24.88 6.56
CA THR A 236 -4.97 -25.87 5.81
C THR A 236 -4.12 -26.78 6.69
N LYS A 237 -4.01 -26.44 7.98
CA LYS A 237 -3.26 -27.21 8.98
C LYS A 237 -3.97 -27.13 10.32
N LEU A 238 -4.31 -28.29 10.89
CA LEU A 238 -4.84 -28.39 12.24
C LEU A 238 -3.68 -28.57 13.24
N GLU A 239 -3.67 -27.77 14.29
CA GLU A 239 -2.67 -27.78 15.38
C GLU A 239 -3.34 -27.59 16.76
N GLY A 240 -4.54 -28.15 16.93
CA GLY A 240 -5.34 -27.96 18.14
C GLY A 240 -5.69 -26.49 18.37
N GLU A 241 -5.43 -25.95 19.57
CA GLU A 241 -5.64 -24.52 19.89
C GLU A 241 -4.82 -23.58 18.99
N GLY A 242 -3.65 -24.03 18.51
CA GLY A 242 -2.80 -23.29 17.57
C GLY A 242 -3.35 -23.22 16.14
N THR A 243 -4.44 -23.93 15.83
CA THR A 243 -5.07 -23.89 14.50
C THR A 243 -5.56 -22.47 14.18
N TYR A 244 -5.20 -21.98 13.01
CA TYR A 244 -5.62 -20.68 12.53
C TYR A 244 -6.64 -20.84 11.38
N PHE A 245 -7.84 -20.31 11.60
CA PHE A 245 -8.92 -20.31 10.61
C PHE A 245 -8.98 -18.96 9.91
N LEU A 246 -9.02 -18.99 8.59
CA LEU A 246 -9.14 -17.85 7.71
C LEU A 246 -10.58 -17.70 7.22
N PRO A 247 -11.15 -16.48 7.16
CA PRO A 247 -12.40 -16.25 6.46
C PRO A 247 -12.27 -16.65 4.99
N PHE A 248 -13.30 -17.28 4.45
CA PHE A 248 -13.39 -17.67 3.04
C PHE A 248 -14.68 -17.12 2.42
N ASN A 249 -14.99 -15.85 2.72
CA ASN A 249 -16.25 -15.20 2.39
C ASN A 249 -16.18 -14.33 1.13
N LYS A 250 -17.33 -14.09 0.48
CA LYS A 250 -17.49 -13.23 -0.71
C LYS A 250 -17.30 -11.75 -0.42
N GLY A 251 -17.63 -11.31 0.78
CA GLY A 251 -17.85 -9.91 1.12
C GLY A 251 -19.32 -9.52 0.95
N THR A 252 -19.71 -8.40 1.57
CA THR A 252 -21.03 -7.81 1.39
C THR A 252 -21.08 -6.90 0.14
N HIS A 253 -22.28 -6.52 -0.32
CA HIS A 253 -22.43 -5.65 -1.49
C HIS A 253 -21.78 -4.27 -1.33
N ASP A 254 -21.67 -3.79 -0.09
CA ASP A 254 -21.02 -2.53 0.29
C ASP A 254 -19.53 -2.71 0.65
N GLY A 255 -18.96 -3.89 0.40
CA GLY A 255 -17.53 -4.17 0.58
C GLY A 255 -17.10 -4.37 2.04
N GLY A 256 -17.96 -4.92 2.89
CA GLY A 256 -17.63 -5.41 4.24
C GLY A 256 -17.32 -6.90 4.27
N ALA A 257 -16.95 -7.42 5.44
CA ALA A 257 -16.71 -8.83 5.69
C ALA A 257 -17.99 -9.67 5.75
N GLY A 258 -17.85 -10.99 5.59
CA GLY A 258 -18.96 -11.93 5.60
C GLY A 258 -19.58 -12.09 4.20
N ASN A 259 -20.84 -12.52 4.13
CA ASN A 259 -21.52 -12.75 2.85
C ASN A 259 -22.82 -11.94 2.81
N ALA A 260 -23.09 -11.27 1.69
CA ALA A 260 -24.37 -10.60 1.49
C ALA A 260 -25.54 -11.60 1.51
N VAL A 261 -26.70 -11.13 1.98
CA VAL A 261 -27.95 -11.90 1.86
C VAL A 261 -28.29 -12.03 0.37
N PRO A 262 -28.45 -13.25 -0.17
CA PRO A 262 -28.81 -13.43 -1.57
C PRO A 262 -30.16 -12.77 -1.89
N TYR A 263 -30.29 -12.20 -3.09
CA TYR A 263 -31.57 -11.65 -3.56
C TYR A 263 -32.68 -12.72 -3.65
N ASP A 264 -32.31 -13.96 -4.01
CA ASP A 264 -33.21 -15.10 -3.94
C ASP A 264 -33.24 -15.66 -2.51
N ILE A 265 -34.38 -15.50 -1.86
CA ILE A 265 -34.64 -15.93 -0.48
C ILE A 265 -34.47 -17.45 -0.27
N ASN A 266 -34.44 -18.25 -1.34
CA ASN A 266 -34.25 -19.70 -1.28
C ASN A 266 -32.78 -20.14 -1.34
N ARG A 267 -31.84 -19.19 -1.45
CA ARG A 267 -30.40 -19.48 -1.49
C ARG A 267 -29.74 -19.13 -0.17
N TYR A 268 -28.73 -19.90 0.21
CA TYR A 268 -27.89 -19.60 1.36
C TYR A 268 -26.82 -18.58 0.98
N ALA A 269 -26.40 -17.73 1.92
CA ALA A 269 -25.32 -16.78 1.68
C ALA A 269 -23.97 -17.51 1.43
N THR A 270 -23.84 -18.75 1.88
CA THR A 270 -22.66 -19.61 1.73
C THR A 270 -22.72 -20.57 0.55
N ASP A 271 -23.75 -20.50 -0.30
CA ASP A 271 -23.98 -21.50 -1.33
C ASP A 271 -22.94 -21.53 -2.45
N TYR A 272 -22.23 -20.43 -2.64
CA TYR A 272 -21.08 -20.34 -3.55
C TYR A 272 -20.00 -21.37 -3.22
N LEU A 273 -19.90 -21.82 -1.96
CA LEU A 273 -18.93 -22.83 -1.60
C LEU A 273 -19.18 -24.12 -2.41
N TRP A 274 -20.43 -24.62 -2.48
CA TRP A 274 -20.73 -25.87 -3.19
C TRP A 274 -21.25 -25.68 -4.62
N ASN A 275 -21.74 -24.49 -4.98
CA ASN A 275 -22.23 -24.20 -6.33
C ASN A 275 -21.22 -23.48 -7.23
N GLU A 276 -20.11 -22.98 -6.69
CA GLU A 276 -19.07 -22.29 -7.47
C GLU A 276 -17.69 -22.89 -7.17
N VAL A 277 -17.26 -22.89 -5.91
CA VAL A 277 -15.87 -23.28 -5.53
C VAL A 277 -15.65 -24.78 -5.61
N LEU A 278 -16.55 -25.60 -5.04
CA LEU A 278 -16.44 -27.06 -5.00
C LEU A 278 -17.06 -27.74 -6.22
N LEU A 279 -17.37 -27.01 -7.29
CA LEU A 279 -17.68 -27.64 -8.57
C LEU A 279 -16.49 -28.50 -9.02
N PRO A 280 -16.70 -29.69 -9.60
CA PRO A 280 -15.61 -30.59 -9.96
C PRO A 280 -14.48 -29.94 -10.76
N ASP A 281 -14.83 -29.18 -11.81
CA ASP A 281 -13.86 -28.46 -12.63
C ASP A 281 -13.06 -27.42 -11.83
N ASN A 282 -13.73 -26.67 -10.94
CA ASN A 282 -13.11 -25.60 -10.16
C ASN A 282 -12.24 -26.15 -9.02
N LEU A 283 -12.69 -27.20 -8.33
CA LEU A 283 -11.89 -27.87 -7.30
C LEU A 283 -10.64 -28.52 -7.90
N LEU A 284 -10.77 -29.22 -9.02
CA LEU A 284 -9.62 -29.79 -9.72
C LEU A 284 -8.65 -28.70 -10.21
N ASN A 285 -9.16 -27.55 -10.68
CA ASN A 285 -8.34 -26.40 -11.02
C ASN A 285 -7.59 -25.83 -9.80
N ILE A 286 -8.28 -25.63 -8.67
CA ILE A 286 -7.66 -25.18 -7.41
C ILE A 286 -6.53 -26.13 -7.00
N LEU A 287 -6.78 -27.44 -7.02
CA LEU A 287 -5.80 -28.47 -6.69
C LEU A 287 -4.63 -28.55 -7.68
N ALA A 288 -4.84 -28.20 -8.95
CA ALA A 288 -3.79 -28.21 -9.97
C ALA A 288 -2.92 -26.95 -9.94
N ARG A 289 -3.54 -25.77 -9.82
CA ARG A 289 -2.93 -24.49 -10.22
C ARG A 289 -2.87 -23.43 -9.11
N PHE A 290 -3.55 -23.65 -7.98
CA PHE A 290 -3.55 -22.67 -6.87
C PHE A 290 -2.84 -23.21 -5.62
N VAL A 291 -3.16 -24.44 -5.22
CA VAL A 291 -2.63 -25.02 -3.97
C VAL A 291 -1.13 -25.28 -4.10
N HIS A 292 -0.31 -24.80 -3.16
CA HIS A 292 1.13 -25.04 -3.18
C HIS A 292 1.74 -25.00 -1.77
N LEU A 293 2.90 -25.61 -1.61
CA LEU A 293 3.60 -25.66 -0.32
C LEU A 293 4.68 -24.57 -0.29
N GLN A 294 4.43 -23.50 0.46
CA GLN A 294 5.42 -22.47 0.72
C GLN A 294 6.40 -22.96 1.80
N ILE A 295 7.70 -22.88 1.51
CA ILE A 295 8.77 -23.26 2.43
C ILE A 295 9.64 -22.02 2.63
N GLU A 296 9.69 -21.52 3.85
CA GLU A 296 10.51 -20.37 4.23
C GLU A 296 11.63 -20.82 5.17
N ASP A 297 12.86 -20.43 4.88
CA ASP A 297 13.97 -20.54 5.82
C ASP A 297 13.83 -19.42 6.87
N LYS A 298 13.52 -19.81 8.12
CA LYS A 298 13.42 -18.89 9.25
C LYS A 298 14.55 -19.13 10.23
N GLU A 299 14.87 -18.10 10.97
CA GLU A 299 15.80 -18.14 12.08
C GLU A 299 15.00 -17.87 13.36
N ASP A 300 15.15 -18.74 14.36
CA ASP A 300 14.57 -18.47 15.67
C ASP A 300 15.37 -17.41 16.43
N TRP A 301 14.89 -17.03 17.61
CA TRP A 301 15.53 -16.03 18.46
C TRP A 301 16.90 -16.47 19.01
N GLU A 302 17.23 -17.77 18.93
CA GLU A 302 18.53 -18.32 19.32
C GLU A 302 19.50 -18.42 18.13
N GLY A 303 19.12 -17.96 16.94
CA GLY A 303 19.94 -18.04 15.73
C GLY A 303 19.87 -19.40 15.01
N ARG A 304 18.99 -20.31 15.43
CA ARG A 304 18.85 -21.64 14.79
C ARG A 304 17.94 -21.51 13.58
N LYS A 305 18.45 -21.98 12.44
CA LYS A 305 17.69 -22.02 11.19
C LYS A 305 16.75 -23.21 11.17
N TYR A 306 15.48 -22.95 10.91
CA TYR A 306 14.45 -23.96 10.70
C TYR A 306 13.63 -23.64 9.45
N LYS A 307 12.99 -24.65 8.87
CA LYS A 307 12.11 -24.49 7.71
C LYS A 307 10.67 -24.39 8.18
N LYS A 308 10.02 -23.26 7.91
CA LYS A 308 8.58 -23.11 8.11
C LYS A 308 7.87 -23.56 6.83
N GLU A 309 7.07 -24.61 6.94
CA GLU A 309 6.23 -25.10 5.83
C GLU A 309 4.79 -24.59 6.03
N SER A 310 4.18 -24.06 4.98
CA SER A 310 2.80 -23.56 4.99
C SER A 310 2.12 -23.94 3.68
N LEU A 311 1.02 -24.70 3.79
CA LEU A 311 0.22 -25.06 2.63
C LEU A 311 -0.69 -23.87 2.31
N ILE A 312 -0.48 -23.27 1.15
CA ILE A 312 -1.25 -22.13 0.65
C ILE A 312 -2.42 -22.67 -0.15
N PHE A 313 -3.63 -22.38 0.33
CA PHE A 313 -4.88 -22.52 -0.41
C PHE A 313 -5.38 -21.09 -0.71
N PRO A 314 -5.88 -20.80 -1.92
CA PRO A 314 -6.25 -19.44 -2.29
C PRO A 314 -7.37 -18.92 -1.37
N ARG A 315 -7.33 -17.64 -1.02
CA ARG A 315 -8.48 -16.97 -0.40
C ARG A 315 -9.57 -16.77 -1.46
N TYR A 316 -10.81 -16.57 -1.03
CA TYR A 316 -11.95 -16.44 -1.94
C TYR A 316 -11.71 -15.36 -3.01
N HIS A 317 -11.39 -14.12 -2.62
CA HIS A 317 -11.15 -13.00 -3.54
C HIS A 317 -9.97 -13.23 -4.49
N GLN A 318 -8.98 -14.05 -4.11
CA GLN A 318 -7.84 -14.37 -4.95
C GLN A 318 -8.19 -15.43 -6.00
N TRP A 319 -9.00 -16.41 -5.63
CA TRP A 319 -9.53 -17.39 -6.58
C TRP A 319 -10.49 -16.72 -7.56
N ASP A 320 -11.41 -15.88 -7.05
CA ASP A 320 -12.42 -15.19 -7.83
C ASP A 320 -11.81 -14.21 -8.85
N VAL A 321 -10.87 -13.35 -8.44
CA VAL A 321 -10.21 -12.42 -9.38
C VAL A 321 -9.49 -13.15 -10.51
N VAL A 322 -8.78 -14.24 -10.21
CA VAL A 322 -8.02 -14.99 -11.24
C VAL A 322 -8.99 -15.72 -12.16
N GLY A 323 -10.03 -16.37 -11.62
CA GLY A 323 -11.07 -17.05 -12.39
C GLY A 323 -11.83 -16.10 -13.32
N SER A 324 -12.27 -14.97 -12.78
CA SER A 324 -13.02 -13.93 -13.51
C SER A 324 -12.18 -13.29 -14.62
N LEU A 325 -10.90 -12.99 -14.37
CA LEU A 325 -10.00 -12.47 -15.41
C LEU A 325 -9.75 -13.48 -16.52
N LEU A 326 -9.50 -14.74 -16.19
CA LEU A 326 -9.28 -15.80 -17.20
C LEU A 326 -10.54 -16.05 -18.02
N ALA A 327 -11.72 -16.02 -17.40
CA ALA A 327 -13.00 -16.16 -18.10
C ALA A 327 -13.23 -15.00 -19.07
N ALA A 328 -13.02 -13.76 -18.62
CA ALA A 328 -13.17 -12.57 -19.46
C ALA A 328 -12.21 -12.60 -20.64
N VAL A 329 -10.93 -12.91 -20.40
CA VAL A 329 -9.90 -13.02 -21.45
C VAL A 329 -10.26 -14.08 -22.48
N ARG A 330 -10.77 -15.25 -22.06
CA ARG A 330 -11.19 -16.33 -22.99
C ARG A 330 -12.30 -15.88 -23.94
N ILE A 331 -13.23 -15.05 -23.46
CA ILE A 331 -14.36 -14.55 -24.24
C ILE A 331 -13.96 -13.37 -25.12
N GLU A 332 -13.24 -12.41 -24.55
CA GLU A 332 -12.97 -11.11 -25.16
C GLU A 332 -11.72 -11.08 -26.06
N GLY A 333 -10.77 -12.00 -25.85
CA GLY A 333 -9.49 -12.01 -26.57
C GLY A 333 -8.42 -11.09 -25.95
N PRO A 334 -7.26 -10.91 -26.62
CA PRO A 334 -6.26 -9.92 -26.24
C PRO A 334 -6.72 -8.49 -26.60
N GLY A 335 -6.06 -7.47 -26.01
CA GLY A 335 -6.29 -6.05 -26.33
C GLY A 335 -7.09 -5.25 -25.29
N HIS A 336 -7.52 -5.91 -24.21
CA HIS A 336 -8.40 -5.31 -23.20
C HIS A 336 -7.67 -4.88 -21.93
N LYS A 337 -8.30 -3.99 -21.18
CA LYS A 337 -7.78 -3.45 -19.90
C LYS A 337 -8.61 -3.98 -18.73
N TYR A 338 -7.93 -4.31 -17.64
CA TYR A 338 -8.52 -4.80 -16.41
C TYR A 338 -7.88 -4.06 -15.23
N LEU A 339 -8.68 -3.28 -14.50
CA LEU A 339 -8.27 -2.64 -13.25
C LEU A 339 -8.74 -3.47 -12.06
N ILE A 340 -7.83 -3.85 -11.17
CA ILE A 340 -8.10 -4.64 -9.98
C ILE A 340 -7.82 -3.77 -8.74
N GLN A 341 -8.87 -3.43 -7.99
CA GLN A 341 -8.75 -2.67 -6.75
C GLN A 341 -8.68 -3.62 -5.55
N HIS A 342 -7.48 -3.99 -5.10
CA HIS A 342 -7.29 -4.88 -3.96
C HIS A 342 -6.50 -4.17 -2.85
N SER A 343 -7.01 -4.22 -1.61
CA SER A 343 -6.39 -3.59 -0.45
C SER A 343 -4.90 -3.92 -0.27
N ALA A 344 -4.12 -2.98 0.26
CA ALA A 344 -2.71 -3.15 0.52
C ALA A 344 -2.49 -4.23 1.60
N GLY A 345 -1.77 -5.29 1.25
CA GLY A 345 -1.54 -6.43 2.15
C GLY A 345 -2.54 -7.58 2.03
N SER A 346 -3.49 -7.50 1.10
CA SER A 346 -4.47 -8.56 0.77
C SER A 346 -3.88 -9.84 0.15
N GLY A 347 -2.57 -9.87 -0.16
CA GLY A 347 -1.91 -10.99 -0.83
C GLY A 347 -1.88 -10.91 -2.36
N LYS A 348 -1.90 -9.69 -2.94
CA LYS A 348 -1.87 -9.42 -4.40
C LYS A 348 -0.77 -10.19 -5.15
N SER A 349 0.40 -10.38 -4.55
CA SER A 349 1.51 -11.13 -5.15
C SER A 349 1.12 -12.56 -5.56
N ASN A 350 0.36 -13.28 -4.72
CA ASN A 350 -0.09 -14.62 -5.08
C ASN A 350 -1.10 -14.59 -6.24
N SER A 351 -2.02 -13.62 -6.24
CA SER A 351 -2.96 -13.41 -7.35
C SER A 351 -2.24 -13.12 -8.68
N ILE A 352 -1.19 -12.29 -8.64
CA ILE A 352 -0.35 -11.98 -9.80
C ILE A 352 0.38 -13.23 -10.30
N ALA A 353 0.98 -14.02 -9.40
CA ALA A 353 1.69 -15.24 -9.76
C ALA A 353 0.75 -16.27 -10.42
N TRP A 354 -0.42 -16.53 -9.82
CA TRP A 354 -1.42 -17.44 -10.35
C TRP A 354 -2.00 -16.96 -11.67
N LEU A 355 -2.23 -15.66 -11.83
CA LEU A 355 -2.70 -15.08 -13.08
C LEU A 355 -1.63 -15.22 -14.17
N ALA A 356 -0.37 -14.88 -13.89
CA ALA A 356 0.70 -14.93 -14.87
C ALA A 356 0.91 -16.35 -15.42
N HIS A 357 0.95 -17.34 -14.53
CA HIS A 357 1.09 -18.75 -14.88
C HIS A 357 -0.11 -19.27 -15.70
N GLN A 358 -1.33 -18.85 -15.37
CA GLN A 358 -2.52 -19.32 -16.10
C GLN A 358 -2.73 -18.61 -17.43
N LEU A 359 -2.27 -17.36 -17.58
CA LEU A 359 -2.28 -16.64 -18.86
C LEU A 359 -1.22 -17.18 -19.82
N SER A 360 -0.05 -17.60 -19.34
CA SER A 360 1.03 -18.15 -20.18
C SER A 360 0.70 -19.53 -20.79
N SER A 361 -0.21 -20.25 -20.15
CA SER A 361 -0.76 -21.56 -20.53
C SER A 361 -2.16 -21.48 -21.15
N LEU A 362 -2.62 -20.28 -21.51
CA LEU A 362 -3.95 -20.08 -22.09
C LEU A 362 -3.92 -20.26 -23.62
N TYR A 363 -4.73 -21.17 -24.14
CA TYR A 363 -4.86 -21.45 -25.58
C TYR A 363 -6.22 -21.02 -26.11
N LYS A 364 -6.22 -20.60 -27.37
CA LYS A 364 -7.41 -20.38 -28.20
C LYS A 364 -7.99 -21.72 -28.66
N PHE A 365 -9.24 -21.69 -29.13
CA PHE A 365 -9.91 -22.87 -29.69
C PHE A 365 -9.19 -23.47 -30.92
N ASP A 366 -8.36 -22.68 -31.62
CA ASP A 366 -7.54 -23.14 -32.75
C ASP A 366 -6.21 -23.82 -32.34
N GLY A 367 -5.97 -23.99 -31.03
CA GLY A 367 -4.76 -24.60 -30.49
C GLY A 367 -3.54 -23.68 -30.42
N LYS A 368 -3.66 -22.40 -30.79
CA LYS A 368 -2.58 -21.41 -30.60
C LYS A 368 -2.66 -20.77 -29.22
N LYS A 369 -1.52 -20.32 -28.69
CA LYS A 369 -1.51 -19.55 -27.44
C LYS A 369 -2.29 -18.25 -27.61
N GLN A 370 -3.01 -17.87 -26.56
CA GLN A 370 -3.72 -16.60 -26.53
C GLN A 370 -2.75 -15.43 -26.33
N PHE A 371 -1.71 -15.64 -25.53
CA PHE A 371 -0.58 -14.72 -25.37
C PHE A 371 0.73 -15.47 -25.62
N ASP A 372 1.63 -14.85 -26.39
CA ASP A 372 2.95 -15.38 -26.66
C ASP A 372 3.87 -15.24 -25.43
N SER A 373 3.74 -14.11 -24.71
CA SER A 373 4.48 -13.84 -23.47
C SER A 373 3.64 -13.04 -22.47
N VAL A 374 3.81 -13.34 -21.19
CA VAL A 374 3.27 -12.59 -20.07
C VAL A 374 4.39 -11.77 -19.42
N ILE A 375 4.21 -10.45 -19.34
CA ILE A 375 5.17 -9.51 -18.78
C ILE A 375 4.66 -9.04 -17.43
N VAL A 376 5.37 -9.38 -16.36
CA VAL A 376 5.06 -8.92 -15.00
C VAL A 376 5.96 -7.73 -14.67
N VAL A 377 5.33 -6.59 -14.41
CA VAL A 377 5.99 -5.33 -14.07
C VAL A 377 5.84 -5.08 -12.58
N THR A 378 6.98 -4.97 -11.89
CA THR A 378 7.05 -4.72 -10.45
C THR A 378 8.01 -3.59 -10.12
N ASP A 379 7.72 -2.85 -9.05
CA ASP A 379 8.60 -1.80 -8.52
C ASP A 379 9.73 -2.37 -7.64
N ARG A 380 9.70 -3.68 -7.32
CA ARG A 380 10.62 -4.27 -6.34
C ARG A 380 11.56 -5.31 -6.95
N THR A 381 12.85 -5.14 -6.74
CA THR A 381 13.88 -6.19 -6.95
C THR A 381 13.75 -7.40 -6.04
N VAL A 382 12.95 -7.31 -4.96
CA VAL A 382 12.77 -8.38 -3.95
C VAL A 382 11.45 -9.14 -4.11
N LEU A 383 10.41 -8.52 -4.69
CA LEU A 383 9.17 -9.25 -5.04
C LEU A 383 9.46 -10.31 -6.11
N ASP A 384 10.50 -10.05 -6.92
CA ASP A 384 11.05 -10.98 -7.90
C ASP A 384 11.26 -12.38 -7.33
N ALA A 385 11.86 -12.53 -6.14
CA ALA A 385 12.22 -13.86 -5.62
C ALA A 385 10.99 -14.67 -5.18
N GLN A 386 10.04 -14.05 -4.47
CA GLN A 386 8.86 -14.75 -3.97
C GLN A 386 7.88 -15.08 -5.10
N LEU A 387 7.65 -14.15 -6.04
CA LEU A 387 6.85 -14.42 -7.23
C LEU A 387 7.47 -15.52 -8.08
N GLN A 388 8.80 -15.50 -8.26
CA GLN A 388 9.53 -16.56 -8.95
C GLN A 388 9.35 -17.89 -8.25
N ASP A 389 9.58 -17.97 -6.94
CA ASP A 389 9.46 -19.20 -6.17
C ASP A 389 8.04 -19.79 -6.24
N THR A 390 7.02 -18.94 -6.26
CA THR A 390 5.63 -19.37 -6.45
C THR A 390 5.40 -19.88 -7.88
N ILE A 391 5.88 -19.19 -8.91
CA ILE A 391 5.72 -19.60 -10.32
C ILE A 391 6.50 -20.90 -10.61
N TYR A 392 7.74 -21.03 -10.13
CA TYR A 392 8.57 -22.23 -10.27
C TYR A 392 7.98 -23.48 -9.60
N GLN A 393 7.11 -23.32 -8.58
CA GLN A 393 6.44 -24.47 -7.96
C GLN A 393 5.35 -25.08 -8.84
N PHE A 394 4.80 -24.33 -9.81
CA PHE A 394 3.77 -24.81 -10.71
C PHE A 394 4.37 -25.42 -12.00
N GLU A 395 5.54 -24.94 -12.44
CA GLU A 395 6.23 -25.45 -13.64
C GLU A 395 7.66 -25.93 -13.33
N HIS A 396 7.90 -27.23 -13.48
CA HIS A 396 9.21 -27.87 -13.27
C HIS A 396 10.08 -27.87 -14.55
N THR A 397 9.65 -27.15 -15.60
CA THR A 397 10.35 -27.11 -16.88
C THR A 397 11.36 -25.97 -16.89
N ASP A 398 12.64 -26.30 -16.97
CA ASP A 398 13.70 -25.30 -17.14
C ASP A 398 13.47 -24.45 -18.40
N GLY A 399 13.45 -23.12 -18.26
CA GLY A 399 13.32 -22.16 -19.37
C GLY A 399 12.00 -21.38 -19.44
N VAL A 400 11.00 -21.68 -18.60
CA VAL A 400 9.69 -20.99 -18.64
C VAL A 400 9.74 -19.55 -18.09
N VAL A 401 10.63 -19.29 -17.12
CA VAL A 401 10.76 -17.97 -16.47
C VAL A 401 12.05 -17.28 -16.90
N GLY A 402 11.92 -16.09 -17.48
CA GLY A 402 13.04 -15.27 -17.94
C GLY A 402 13.49 -14.28 -16.89
N ARG A 403 14.72 -14.45 -16.40
CA ARG A 403 15.33 -13.48 -15.47
C ARG A 403 16.22 -12.50 -16.23
N ILE A 404 15.96 -11.21 -16.05
CA ILE A 404 16.81 -10.15 -16.58
C ILE A 404 17.46 -9.45 -15.39
N ASN A 405 18.60 -9.97 -14.93
CA ASN A 405 19.38 -9.39 -13.84
C ASN A 405 20.81 -9.01 -14.29
N ASN A 406 21.48 -8.20 -13.48
CA ASN A 406 22.89 -7.83 -13.68
C ASN A 406 23.90 -8.92 -13.25
N LYS A 407 23.43 -10.00 -12.62
CA LYS A 407 24.32 -10.94 -11.89
C LYS A 407 24.58 -12.26 -12.62
N GLU A 408 23.80 -12.62 -13.64
CA GLU A 408 23.94 -13.90 -14.36
C GLU A 408 24.10 -13.69 -15.87
N GLY A 409 25.26 -14.08 -16.43
CA GLY A 409 25.57 -14.10 -17.88
C GLY A 409 26.18 -12.80 -18.46
N ASP A 410 26.93 -12.93 -19.57
CA ASP A 410 27.49 -11.82 -20.35
C ASP A 410 26.40 -11.07 -21.17
N GLY A 411 26.50 -9.74 -21.27
CA GLY A 411 25.60 -8.87 -22.06
C GLY A 411 24.79 -7.84 -21.25
N SER A 412 24.31 -6.78 -21.92
CA SER A 412 23.51 -5.72 -21.27
C SER A 412 22.10 -6.20 -20.90
N LYS A 413 21.42 -5.54 -19.94
CA LYS A 413 20.04 -5.89 -19.56
C LYS A 413 19.08 -5.87 -20.75
N SER A 414 19.27 -4.93 -21.67
CA SER A 414 18.40 -4.77 -22.84
C SER A 414 18.58 -5.91 -23.85
N ASP A 415 19.79 -6.44 -24.01
CA ASP A 415 20.07 -7.55 -24.93
C ASP A 415 19.44 -8.86 -24.45
N LYS A 416 19.54 -9.15 -23.14
CA LYS A 416 18.90 -10.32 -22.52
C LYS A 416 17.38 -10.26 -22.62
N LEU A 417 16.82 -9.06 -22.46
CA LEU A 417 15.39 -8.82 -22.60
C LEU A 417 14.91 -9.02 -24.05
N ALA A 418 15.65 -8.49 -25.03
CA ALA A 418 15.32 -8.68 -26.44
C ALA A 418 15.37 -10.17 -26.80
N ALA A 419 16.40 -10.90 -26.34
CA ALA A 419 16.52 -12.35 -26.55
C ALA A 419 15.36 -13.14 -25.92
N ALA A 420 14.90 -12.77 -24.71
CA ALA A 420 13.75 -13.39 -24.06
C ALA A 420 12.42 -13.13 -24.81
N LEU A 421 12.26 -11.93 -25.37
CA LEU A 421 11.11 -11.61 -26.21
C LEU A 421 11.14 -12.36 -27.54
N GLU A 422 12.30 -12.45 -28.20
CA GLU A 422 12.48 -13.17 -29.47
C GLU A 422 12.21 -14.67 -29.29
N SER A 423 12.71 -15.27 -28.22
CA SER A 423 12.51 -16.68 -27.86
C SER A 423 11.10 -17.03 -27.40
N ALA A 424 10.19 -16.05 -27.33
CA ALA A 424 8.81 -16.21 -26.87
C ALA A 424 8.75 -16.83 -25.47
N GLN A 425 9.59 -16.33 -24.56
CA GLN A 425 9.61 -16.82 -23.20
C GLN A 425 8.23 -16.61 -22.54
N PRO A 426 7.61 -17.64 -21.93
CA PRO A 426 6.21 -17.54 -21.49
C PRO A 426 5.98 -16.50 -20.40
N ILE A 427 6.92 -16.34 -19.45
CA ILE A 427 6.83 -15.35 -18.38
C ILE A 427 8.13 -14.54 -18.30
N ILE A 428 8.01 -13.22 -18.36
CA ILE A 428 9.11 -12.26 -18.29
C ILE A 428 8.84 -11.31 -17.13
N ILE A 429 9.73 -11.28 -16.15
CA ILE A 429 9.62 -10.38 -14.99
C ILE A 429 10.58 -9.21 -15.20
N VAL A 430 10.06 -7.99 -15.15
CA VAL A 430 10.81 -6.76 -15.35
C VAL A 430 10.51 -5.75 -14.26
N THR A 431 11.51 -4.91 -13.96
CA THR A 431 11.28 -3.73 -13.15
C THR A 431 10.61 -2.64 -13.97
N ILE A 432 9.92 -1.72 -13.32
CA ILE A 432 9.31 -0.58 -14.01
C ILE A 432 10.31 0.25 -14.82
N GLN A 433 11.54 0.41 -14.32
CA GLN A 433 12.62 1.14 -14.99
C GLN A 433 13.08 0.44 -16.28
N THR A 434 12.97 -0.88 -16.33
CA THR A 434 13.38 -1.68 -17.51
C THR A 434 12.24 -1.90 -18.51
N PHE A 435 10.99 -1.68 -18.09
CA PHE A 435 9.80 -1.80 -18.93
C PHE A 435 9.83 -0.93 -20.22
N PRO A 436 10.28 0.34 -20.22
CA PRO A 436 10.53 1.13 -21.44
C PRO A 436 11.33 0.41 -22.51
N HIS A 437 12.37 -0.33 -22.12
CA HIS A 437 13.24 -1.05 -23.04
C HIS A 437 12.50 -2.23 -23.70
N VAL A 438 11.61 -2.90 -22.96
CA VAL A 438 10.73 -3.98 -23.46
C VAL A 438 9.90 -3.46 -24.63
N LEU A 439 9.29 -2.30 -24.41
CA LEU A 439 8.39 -1.69 -25.37
C LEU A 439 9.11 -1.25 -26.63
N LYS A 440 10.30 -0.66 -26.49
CA LYS A 440 11.16 -0.28 -27.62
C LYS A 440 11.60 -1.50 -28.43
N ALA A 441 11.90 -2.62 -27.77
CA ALA A 441 12.23 -3.88 -28.45
C ALA A 441 11.04 -4.40 -29.28
N ILE A 442 9.83 -4.37 -28.72
CA ILE A 442 8.59 -4.72 -29.43
C ILE A 442 8.33 -3.76 -30.60
N GLU A 443 8.59 -2.46 -30.43
CA GLU A 443 8.34 -1.44 -31.47
C GLU A 443 9.32 -1.55 -32.65
N ASN A 444 10.58 -1.88 -32.39
CA ASN A 444 11.61 -1.95 -33.43
C ASN A 444 11.58 -3.26 -34.24
N SER A 445 10.87 -4.28 -33.76
CA SER A 445 10.87 -5.62 -34.35
C SER A 445 9.52 -5.93 -34.99
N VAL A 446 9.52 -6.23 -36.29
CA VAL A 446 8.29 -6.57 -37.03
C VAL A 446 7.65 -7.86 -36.49
N SER A 447 8.47 -8.87 -36.17
CA SER A 447 8.01 -10.15 -35.63
C SER A 447 7.37 -10.05 -34.23
N LEU A 448 7.82 -9.09 -33.41
CA LEU A 448 7.28 -8.89 -32.06
C LEU A 448 5.97 -8.07 -32.10
N LYS A 449 5.70 -7.30 -33.16
CA LYS A 449 4.42 -6.57 -33.29
C LYS A 449 3.23 -7.48 -33.58
N ASP A 450 3.45 -8.60 -34.26
CA ASP A 450 2.39 -9.56 -34.58
C ASP A 450 2.05 -10.49 -33.41
N ARG A 451 2.86 -10.49 -32.35
CA ARG A 451 2.66 -11.30 -31.13
C ARG A 451 1.71 -10.63 -30.15
N SER A 452 1.01 -11.43 -29.34
CA SER A 452 0.11 -10.96 -28.28
C SER A 452 0.76 -11.05 -26.91
N TYR A 453 0.61 -10.00 -26.09
CA TYR A 453 1.23 -9.92 -24.76
C TYR A 453 0.21 -9.58 -23.67
N ALA A 454 0.38 -10.19 -22.51
CA ALA A 454 -0.32 -9.81 -21.29
C ALA A 454 0.64 -9.05 -20.37
N ILE A 455 0.29 -7.82 -19.99
CA ILE A 455 1.08 -6.96 -19.11
C ILE A 455 0.39 -6.90 -17.76
N ILE A 456 1.02 -7.45 -16.72
CA ILE A 456 0.53 -7.39 -15.35
C ILE A 456 1.35 -6.35 -14.59
N ALA A 457 0.71 -5.32 -14.05
CA ALA A 457 1.36 -4.25 -13.29
C ALA A 457 0.92 -4.27 -11.82
N ASP A 458 1.87 -4.32 -10.88
CA ASP A 458 1.62 -4.15 -9.45
C ASP A 458 1.77 -2.67 -9.04
N GLU A 459 0.86 -2.17 -8.21
CA GLU A 459 0.83 -0.81 -7.67
C GLU A 459 0.66 0.33 -8.70
N ALA A 460 -0.29 0.19 -9.63
CA ALA A 460 -0.64 1.24 -10.58
C ALA A 460 -1.46 2.38 -9.92
N HIS A 461 -0.82 3.39 -9.33
CA HIS A 461 -1.49 4.53 -8.67
C HIS A 461 -0.71 5.87 -8.56
N SER A 462 0.51 6.01 -9.08
CA SER A 462 1.26 7.27 -9.03
C SER A 462 1.60 7.81 -10.42
N SER A 463 0.78 8.75 -10.89
CA SER A 463 1.31 9.98 -11.47
C SER A 463 0.30 11.14 -11.44
N GLN A 464 0.80 12.34 -11.17
CA GLN A 464 0.13 13.64 -11.34
C GLN A 464 0.79 14.46 -12.47
N SER A 465 1.95 14.01 -12.98
CA SER A 465 2.67 14.58 -14.11
C SER A 465 2.00 14.15 -15.42
N GLY A 466 1.78 15.09 -16.34
CA GLY A 466 1.15 14.82 -17.64
C GLY A 466 2.11 14.27 -18.69
N SER A 467 3.41 14.32 -18.47
CA SER A 467 4.44 14.24 -19.52
C SER A 467 4.80 12.81 -19.91
N THR A 468 3.99 12.19 -20.76
CA THR A 468 3.99 10.73 -20.87
C THR A 468 4.81 10.17 -22.05
N ALA A 469 4.64 10.63 -23.29
CA ALA A 469 5.23 9.91 -24.44
C ALA A 469 6.68 10.29 -24.83
N ARG A 470 7.12 11.53 -24.58
CA ARG A 470 8.45 12.01 -25.02
C ARG A 470 9.54 11.84 -23.97
N GLN A 471 9.21 11.91 -22.68
CA GLN A 471 10.15 11.66 -21.58
C GLN A 471 10.66 10.22 -21.60
N LEU A 472 9.81 9.27 -21.99
CA LEU A 472 10.19 7.90 -22.35
C LEU A 472 11.30 7.89 -23.42
N LYS A 473 11.17 8.73 -24.45
CA LYS A 473 12.18 8.89 -25.52
C LYS A 473 13.46 9.60 -25.03
N GLU A 474 13.36 10.56 -24.12
CA GLU A 474 14.50 11.29 -23.54
C GLU A 474 15.30 10.44 -22.53
N VAL A 475 14.62 9.66 -21.67
CA VAL A 475 15.26 8.73 -20.73
C VAL A 475 15.94 7.57 -21.46
N LEU A 476 15.42 7.16 -22.61
CA LEU A 476 16.07 6.18 -23.48
C LEU A 476 17.23 6.76 -24.32
N MET A 477 17.44 8.08 -24.30
CA MET A 477 18.48 8.79 -25.09
C MET A 477 19.56 9.46 -24.24
N LYS A 478 19.29 9.73 -22.95
CA LYS A 478 20.33 10.11 -21.97
C LYS A 478 20.92 8.83 -21.37
N GLU A 479 22.14 8.48 -21.77
CA GLU A 479 22.96 7.59 -20.95
C GLU A 479 23.13 8.23 -19.57
N ALA A 480 22.69 7.51 -18.52
CA ALA A 480 22.95 7.70 -17.09
C ALA A 480 23.67 9.01 -16.68
N GLY A 481 22.95 10.14 -16.73
CA GLY A 481 23.38 11.40 -16.10
C GLY A 481 22.55 11.67 -14.86
N ASP A 482 23.21 11.99 -13.74
CA ASP A 482 22.69 12.14 -12.36
C ASP A 482 21.60 13.22 -12.15
N ASP A 483 21.21 13.99 -13.18
CA ASP A 483 20.26 15.10 -13.10
C ASP A 483 18.91 14.83 -13.81
N ALA A 484 18.55 13.57 -14.06
CA ALA A 484 17.20 13.24 -14.52
C ALA A 484 16.23 13.31 -13.32
N GLU A 485 15.17 14.14 -13.41
CA GLU A 485 14.01 14.00 -12.53
C GLU A 485 13.57 12.53 -12.56
N GLU A 486 13.51 11.88 -11.38
CA GLU A 486 13.03 10.50 -11.25
C GLU A 486 11.63 10.42 -11.87
N LEU A 487 11.51 9.80 -13.06
CA LEU A 487 10.22 9.58 -13.70
C LEU A 487 9.42 8.56 -12.86
N ASP A 488 8.16 8.88 -12.62
CA ASP A 488 7.22 8.03 -11.88
C ASP A 488 6.82 6.79 -12.71
N SER A 489 6.58 5.69 -12.01
CA SER A 489 6.38 4.36 -12.59
C SER A 489 5.20 4.29 -13.56
N ASP A 490 4.08 4.93 -13.22
CA ASP A 490 2.84 4.78 -13.98
C ASP A 490 2.72 5.76 -15.13
N ASP A 491 3.51 6.84 -15.14
CA ASP A 491 3.61 7.71 -16.31
C ASP A 491 4.12 6.92 -17.51
N ILE A 492 5.10 6.05 -17.29
CA ILE A 492 5.62 5.17 -18.33
C ILE A 492 4.51 4.23 -18.84
N ILE A 493 3.72 3.64 -17.94
CA ILE A 493 2.66 2.69 -18.31
C ILE A 493 1.50 3.41 -19.03
N ALA A 494 1.01 4.52 -18.48
CA ALA A 494 -0.07 5.32 -19.07
C ALA A 494 0.34 5.89 -20.44
N ALA A 495 1.57 6.39 -20.56
CA ALA A 495 2.16 6.82 -21.84
C ALA A 495 2.13 5.72 -22.89
N THR A 496 2.46 4.50 -22.46
CA THR A 496 2.54 3.34 -23.33
C THR A 496 1.15 2.93 -23.80
N VAL A 497 0.19 2.84 -22.88
CA VAL A 497 -1.21 2.52 -23.20
C VAL A 497 -1.78 3.54 -24.19
N ALA A 498 -1.49 4.82 -23.97
CA ALA A 498 -1.93 5.91 -24.84
C ALA A 498 -1.32 5.86 -26.24
N ALA A 499 0.02 5.69 -26.33
CA ALA A 499 0.72 5.59 -27.60
C ALA A 499 0.31 4.36 -28.43
N ARG A 500 -0.36 3.38 -27.79
CA ARG A 500 -0.68 2.06 -28.36
C ARG A 500 -2.16 1.74 -28.40
N ARG A 501 -3.01 2.78 -28.34
CA ARG A 501 -4.47 2.69 -28.56
C ARG A 501 -4.84 1.96 -29.86
N ALA A 502 -3.91 1.85 -30.82
CA ALA A 502 -4.04 1.12 -32.09
C ALA A 502 -3.55 -0.34 -32.09
N SER A 503 -2.87 -0.85 -31.04
CA SER A 503 -2.30 -2.21 -31.04
C SER A 503 -3.16 -3.17 -30.21
N GLY A 504 -4.14 -3.82 -30.85
CA GLY A 504 -5.07 -4.77 -30.23
C GLY A 504 -4.45 -6.09 -29.72
N ASN A 505 -3.13 -6.16 -29.64
CA ASN A 505 -2.36 -7.34 -29.21
C ASN A 505 -1.88 -7.25 -27.74
N LEU A 506 -2.12 -6.14 -27.03
CA LEU A 506 -1.68 -5.94 -25.64
C LEU A 506 -2.86 -5.91 -24.67
N SER A 507 -2.90 -6.84 -23.71
CA SER A 507 -3.84 -6.78 -22.59
C SER A 507 -3.16 -6.27 -21.33
N TYR A 508 -3.83 -5.37 -20.59
CA TYR A 508 -3.29 -4.75 -19.37
C TYR A 508 -4.07 -5.21 -18.13
N PHE A 509 -3.37 -5.70 -17.12
CA PHE A 509 -3.90 -6.13 -15.83
C PHE A 509 -3.25 -5.30 -14.72
N ALA A 510 -3.92 -4.24 -14.28
CA ALA A 510 -3.38 -3.28 -13.32
C ALA A 510 -3.93 -3.56 -11.92
N PHE A 511 -3.06 -3.95 -10.98
CA PHE A 511 -3.40 -4.13 -9.56
C PHE A 511 -3.06 -2.88 -8.77
N THR A 512 -4.00 -2.39 -7.95
CA THR A 512 -3.77 -1.22 -7.10
C THR A 512 -4.67 -1.24 -5.86
N ALA A 513 -4.20 -0.69 -4.76
CA ALA A 513 -5.03 -0.47 -3.57
C ALA A 513 -5.72 0.90 -3.57
N THR A 514 -5.17 1.87 -4.30
CA THR A 514 -5.53 3.30 -4.20
C THR A 514 -5.64 3.92 -5.60
N PRO A 515 -6.61 3.50 -6.42
CA PRO A 515 -6.73 4.01 -7.79
C PRO A 515 -7.04 5.51 -7.78
N LYS A 516 -6.23 6.31 -8.49
CA LYS A 516 -6.51 7.73 -8.71
C LYS A 516 -7.66 7.92 -9.70
N PRO A 517 -8.30 9.10 -9.76
CA PRO A 517 -9.33 9.39 -10.74
C PRO A 517 -8.91 9.05 -12.18
N LYS A 518 -7.70 9.49 -12.56
CA LYS A 518 -7.08 9.20 -13.87
C LYS A 518 -6.88 7.70 -14.13
N THR A 519 -6.53 6.91 -13.11
CA THR A 519 -6.36 5.45 -13.24
C THR A 519 -7.70 4.78 -13.54
N LEU A 520 -8.78 5.19 -12.86
CA LEU A 520 -10.13 4.71 -13.12
C LEU A 520 -10.58 5.04 -14.54
N GLU A 521 -10.33 6.26 -15.02
CA GLU A 521 -10.71 6.65 -16.37
C GLU A 521 -9.90 5.93 -17.48
N LEU A 522 -8.62 5.58 -17.22
CA LEU A 522 -7.75 4.93 -18.21
C LEU A 522 -7.88 3.41 -18.28
N PHE A 523 -8.02 2.76 -17.12
CA PHE A 523 -8.01 1.29 -16.97
C PHE A 523 -9.34 0.72 -16.48
N GLY A 524 -10.23 1.54 -15.92
CA GLY A 524 -11.56 1.12 -15.51
C GLY A 524 -12.42 0.77 -16.71
N ARG A 525 -13.41 -0.09 -16.47
CA ARG A 525 -14.41 -0.48 -17.46
C ARG A 525 -15.74 0.17 -17.15
N VAL A 526 -16.42 0.62 -18.19
CA VAL A 526 -17.79 1.09 -18.05
C VAL A 526 -18.73 -0.12 -17.90
N PRO A 527 -19.72 -0.08 -16.97
CA PRO A 527 -20.70 -1.16 -16.82
C PRO A 527 -21.48 -1.48 -18.10
N ARG A 528 -21.71 -0.47 -18.95
CA ARG A 528 -22.34 -0.61 -20.26
C ARG A 528 -21.34 -0.25 -21.37
N PRO A 529 -20.66 -1.25 -21.97
CA PRO A 529 -19.63 -1.03 -23.00
C PRO A 529 -20.12 -0.31 -24.26
N ASP A 530 -21.41 -0.45 -24.58
CA ASP A 530 -22.02 0.17 -25.76
C ASP A 530 -22.35 1.66 -25.56
N GLU A 531 -22.21 2.18 -24.34
CA GLU A 531 -22.44 3.59 -23.99
C GLU A 531 -21.11 4.30 -23.68
N VAL A 532 -21.04 5.59 -24.01
CA VAL A 532 -19.89 6.43 -23.63
C VAL A 532 -19.82 6.62 -22.12
N ALA A 533 -18.60 6.83 -21.62
CA ALA A 533 -18.38 7.20 -20.23
C ALA A 533 -19.16 8.48 -19.89
N SER A 534 -19.95 8.44 -18.83
CA SER A 534 -20.81 9.53 -18.38
C SER A 534 -21.08 9.44 -16.89
N ALA A 535 -21.72 10.45 -16.30
CA ALA A 535 -22.17 10.43 -14.91
C ALA A 535 -23.02 9.20 -14.55
N THR A 536 -23.72 8.59 -15.53
CA THR A 536 -24.54 7.38 -15.37
C THR A 536 -23.86 6.09 -15.82
N ASN A 537 -22.68 6.18 -16.44
CA ASN A 537 -21.90 5.05 -16.96
C ASN A 537 -20.41 5.26 -16.63
N LYS A 538 -20.09 5.29 -15.34
CA LYS A 538 -18.75 5.64 -14.87
C LYS A 538 -17.79 4.46 -15.02
N PRO A 539 -16.53 4.70 -15.39
CA PRO A 539 -15.49 3.68 -15.34
C PRO A 539 -15.32 3.15 -13.91
N ALA A 540 -15.35 1.82 -13.75
CA ALA A 540 -15.20 1.13 -12.48
C ALA A 540 -14.08 0.06 -12.57
N ALA A 541 -13.56 -0.34 -11.40
CA ALA A 541 -12.65 -1.49 -11.34
C ALA A 541 -13.36 -2.77 -11.78
N PHE A 542 -12.65 -3.66 -12.47
CA PHE A 542 -13.16 -4.96 -12.90
C PHE A 542 -13.41 -5.90 -11.71
N HIS A 543 -12.58 -5.79 -10.67
CA HIS A 543 -12.73 -6.55 -9.44
C HIS A 543 -12.28 -5.72 -8.25
N VAL A 544 -13.00 -5.80 -7.13
CA VAL A 544 -12.71 -5.07 -5.89
C VAL A 544 -12.53 -6.04 -4.73
N TYR A 545 -11.55 -5.77 -3.88
CA TYR A 545 -11.40 -6.33 -2.54
C TYR A 545 -11.00 -5.17 -1.62
N SER A 546 -11.98 -4.65 -0.88
CA SER A 546 -11.91 -3.35 -0.21
C SER A 546 -10.97 -3.37 1.00
N MET A 547 -10.62 -2.18 1.48
CA MET A 547 -9.88 -2.04 2.73
C MET A 547 -10.73 -2.48 3.93
N ARG A 548 -12.01 -2.11 3.95
CA ARG A 548 -12.99 -2.49 4.99
C ARG A 548 -13.06 -4.00 5.17
N GLN A 549 -13.32 -4.75 4.10
CA GLN A 549 -13.40 -6.21 4.14
C GLN A 549 -12.10 -6.81 4.68
N ALA A 550 -10.94 -6.32 4.20
CA ALA A 550 -9.65 -6.81 4.66
C ALA A 550 -9.35 -6.54 6.15
N ILE A 551 -9.84 -5.42 6.70
CA ILE A 551 -9.72 -5.08 8.13
C ILE A 551 -10.65 -5.96 8.96
N GLU A 552 -11.93 -6.03 8.59
CA GLU A 552 -12.96 -6.78 9.32
C GLU A 552 -12.69 -8.29 9.31
N GLU A 553 -12.14 -8.84 8.22
CA GLU A 553 -11.68 -10.23 8.12
C GLU A 553 -10.37 -10.51 8.88
N GLY A 554 -9.72 -9.46 9.42
CA GLY A 554 -8.47 -9.57 10.17
C GLY A 554 -7.24 -9.87 9.31
N PHE A 555 -7.30 -9.64 7.99
CA PHE A 555 -6.16 -9.80 7.10
C PHE A 555 -5.17 -8.63 7.18
N ILE A 556 -5.68 -7.44 7.50
CA ILE A 556 -4.88 -6.24 7.80
C ILE A 556 -5.38 -5.59 9.09
N LEU A 557 -4.51 -4.82 9.72
CA LEU A 557 -4.83 -4.02 10.90
C LEU A 557 -5.34 -2.64 10.50
N ASP A 558 -6.28 -2.12 11.27
CA ASP A 558 -6.70 -0.73 11.18
C ASP A 558 -5.63 0.19 11.78
N VAL A 559 -4.97 0.96 10.92
CA VAL A 559 -3.85 1.85 11.27
C VAL A 559 -4.28 3.18 11.87
N LEU A 560 -5.59 3.48 11.84
CA LEU A 560 -6.16 4.72 12.36
C LEU A 560 -6.55 4.60 13.85
N LYS A 561 -6.38 3.41 14.44
CA LYS A 561 -6.47 3.19 15.88
C LYS A 561 -5.25 3.76 16.61
N ASN A 562 -5.48 4.28 17.81
CA ASN A 562 -4.47 4.95 18.64
C ASN A 562 -3.74 6.11 17.93
N TYR A 563 -4.44 6.84 17.05
CA TYR A 563 -3.87 8.00 16.38
C TYR A 563 -3.72 9.16 17.38
N THR A 564 -2.49 9.66 17.52
CA THR A 564 -2.16 10.77 18.42
C THR A 564 -1.63 11.95 17.61
N ASN A 565 -2.33 13.08 17.68
CA ASN A 565 -1.85 14.32 17.08
C ASN A 565 -1.14 15.21 18.10
N TYR A 566 0.00 15.76 17.67
CA TYR A 566 0.79 16.74 18.42
C TYR A 566 0.73 18.09 17.72
N LYS A 567 0.58 19.15 18.51
CA LYS A 567 0.78 20.52 18.03
C LYS A 567 2.16 20.99 18.42
N VAL A 568 2.84 21.59 17.46
CA VAL A 568 4.07 22.33 17.70
C VAL A 568 3.72 23.80 17.84
N ALA A 569 3.88 24.33 19.05
CA ALA A 569 3.75 25.76 19.34
C ALA A 569 5.15 26.38 19.41
N TYR A 570 5.38 27.46 18.67
CA TYR A 570 6.67 28.14 18.66
C TYR A 570 6.51 29.65 18.46
N LYS A 571 7.44 30.42 19.01
CA LYS A 571 7.49 31.89 18.87
C LYS A 571 8.80 32.33 18.24
N LEU A 572 8.70 32.97 17.08
CA LEU A 572 9.82 33.57 16.37
C LEU A 572 10.01 35.03 16.79
N ALA A 573 11.27 35.46 16.88
CA ALA A 573 11.68 36.84 17.17
C ALA A 573 12.75 37.31 16.17
N LEU A 574 12.83 38.62 15.95
CA LEU A 574 13.91 39.27 15.18
C LEU A 574 14.96 39.80 16.15
N LYS A 575 16.25 39.67 15.80
CA LYS A 575 17.34 40.32 16.57
C LYS A 575 17.14 41.85 16.56
N VAL A 576 17.25 42.47 17.72
CA VAL A 576 16.81 43.86 18.02
C VAL A 576 17.55 44.96 17.23
N GLN A 577 18.57 44.65 16.43
CA GLN A 577 19.50 45.65 15.88
C GLN A 577 19.38 45.98 14.38
N ASP A 578 18.52 45.32 13.59
CA ASP A 578 18.43 45.56 12.13
C ASP A 578 17.04 45.98 11.62
N ALA A 579 17.03 46.67 10.47
CA ALA A 579 15.82 47.20 9.82
C ALA A 579 14.90 46.08 9.28
N ASP A 580 13.60 46.20 9.56
CA ASP A 580 12.55 45.28 9.10
C ASP A 580 12.36 45.39 7.58
N ALA A 581 12.48 44.28 6.87
CA ALA A 581 12.42 44.24 5.41
C ALA A 581 11.01 43.83 4.91
N GLU A 582 10.54 44.48 3.84
CA GLU A 582 9.34 44.06 3.12
C GLU A 582 9.66 42.83 2.25
N VAL A 583 8.90 41.75 2.44
CA VAL A 583 9.14 40.48 1.75
C VAL A 583 7.84 39.90 1.22
N GLU A 584 7.93 39.09 0.16
CA GLU A 584 6.76 38.39 -0.38
C GLU A 584 6.22 37.39 0.65
N SER A 585 5.01 37.64 1.18
CA SER A 585 4.42 36.92 2.31
C SER A 585 4.42 35.41 2.15
N LYS A 586 4.11 34.90 0.95
CA LYS A 586 4.06 33.46 0.68
C LYS A 586 5.44 32.81 0.69
N ARG A 587 6.44 33.44 0.07
CA ARG A 587 7.82 32.94 0.02
C ARG A 587 8.47 33.00 1.41
N ALA A 588 8.27 34.10 2.12
CA ALA A 588 8.73 34.28 3.49
C ALA A 588 8.15 33.20 4.42
N LYS A 589 6.84 32.93 4.38
CA LYS A 589 6.20 31.86 5.15
C LYS A 589 6.78 30.48 4.85
N VAL A 590 7.02 30.16 3.57
CA VAL A 590 7.59 28.87 3.18
C VAL A 590 9.02 28.72 3.71
N LYS A 591 9.88 29.72 3.51
CA LYS A 591 11.27 29.69 4.00
C LYS A 591 11.34 29.68 5.54
N LEU A 592 10.53 30.50 6.23
CA LEU A 592 10.45 30.52 7.69
C LEU A 592 10.01 29.15 8.25
N ASN A 593 8.98 28.53 7.65
CA ASN A 593 8.56 27.19 8.04
C ASN A 593 9.66 26.15 7.83
N GLN A 594 10.39 26.21 6.72
CA GLN A 594 11.53 25.32 6.47
C GLN A 594 12.66 25.53 7.48
N TRP A 595 12.96 26.79 7.82
CA TRP A 595 13.96 27.14 8.84
C TRP A 595 13.56 26.60 10.23
N VAL A 596 12.31 26.80 10.64
CA VAL A 596 11.80 26.27 11.94
C VAL A 596 11.86 24.75 12.00
N ARG A 597 11.53 24.06 10.90
CA ARG A 597 11.58 22.59 10.83
C ARG A 597 12.98 22.05 10.98
N LEU A 598 13.96 22.69 10.34
CA LEU A 598 15.35 22.27 10.39
C LEU A 598 16.01 22.61 11.72
N HIS A 599 15.45 23.51 12.53
CA HIS A 599 16.06 23.98 13.77
C HIS A 599 16.24 22.84 14.80
N ASP A 600 17.43 22.74 15.41
CA ASP A 600 17.80 21.58 16.25
C ASP A 600 16.88 21.37 17.46
N HIS A 601 16.47 22.45 18.14
CA HIS A 601 15.53 22.35 19.27
C HIS A 601 14.18 21.72 18.89
N ASN A 602 13.67 21.98 17.67
CA ASN A 602 12.41 21.39 17.20
C ASN A 602 12.53 19.88 17.07
N ILE A 603 13.58 19.44 16.35
CA ILE A 603 13.86 18.03 16.12
C ILE A 603 14.21 17.32 17.43
N ALA A 604 15.03 17.91 18.30
CA ALA A 604 15.43 17.31 19.58
C ALA A 604 14.23 17.03 20.49
N GLN A 605 13.28 17.96 20.59
CA GLN A 605 12.06 17.77 21.38
C GLN A 605 11.16 16.69 20.80
N LYS A 606 10.97 16.65 19.47
CA LYS A 606 10.23 15.57 18.81
C LYS A 606 10.93 14.21 19.02
N VAL A 607 12.25 14.15 18.88
CA VAL A 607 13.05 12.95 19.12
C VAL A 607 12.88 12.45 20.56
N MET A 608 12.89 13.35 21.55
CA MET A 608 12.61 12.98 22.94
C MET A 608 11.24 12.32 23.08
N VAL A 609 10.18 12.95 22.55
CA VAL A 609 8.82 12.37 22.57
C VAL A 609 8.79 11.00 21.90
N ILE A 610 9.44 10.86 20.75
CA ILE A 610 9.48 9.61 19.99
C ILE A 610 10.22 8.50 20.75
N VAL A 611 11.41 8.80 21.30
CA VAL A 611 12.24 7.82 22.01
C VAL A 611 11.55 7.33 23.28
N GLU A 612 11.01 8.25 24.08
CA GLU A 612 10.29 7.88 25.31
C GLU A 612 8.99 7.13 25.00
N HIS A 613 8.21 7.59 24.02
CA HIS A 613 7.02 6.86 23.59
C HIS A 613 7.37 5.44 23.12
N PHE A 614 8.43 5.30 22.30
CA PHE A 614 8.88 4.00 21.83
C PHE A 614 9.29 3.10 23.01
N LYS A 615 10.10 3.60 23.94
CA LYS A 615 10.58 2.84 25.11
C LYS A 615 9.42 2.36 25.98
N ASP A 616 8.47 3.25 26.28
CA ASP A 616 7.45 2.99 27.29
C ASP A 616 6.24 2.23 26.72
N ASN A 617 5.91 2.40 25.43
CA ASN A 617 4.67 1.86 24.85
C ASN A 617 4.90 0.82 23.75
N VAL A 618 6.04 0.86 23.04
CA VAL A 618 6.24 0.05 21.81
C VAL A 618 7.29 -1.03 22.02
N MET A 619 8.42 -0.70 22.66
CA MET A 619 9.61 -1.56 22.75
C MET A 619 9.32 -2.91 23.40
N GLY A 620 8.41 -2.98 24.38
CA GLY A 620 8.01 -4.22 25.05
C GLY A 620 7.05 -5.11 24.24
N LEU A 621 6.44 -4.58 23.18
CA LEU A 621 5.46 -5.32 22.38
C LEU A 621 6.12 -6.44 21.57
N LEU A 622 5.32 -7.42 21.17
CA LEU A 622 5.78 -8.59 20.39
C LEU A 622 6.94 -9.35 21.06
N GLY A 623 6.98 -9.37 22.39
CA GLY A 623 8.06 -10.00 23.15
C GLY A 623 9.42 -9.28 23.02
N GLY A 624 9.41 -7.96 22.79
CA GLY A 624 10.63 -7.15 22.64
C GLY A 624 11.11 -6.95 21.20
N GLN A 625 10.36 -7.46 20.21
CA GLN A 625 10.75 -7.42 18.79
C GLN A 625 10.12 -6.27 18.00
N ALA A 626 9.29 -5.45 18.65
CA ALA A 626 8.59 -4.36 18.00
C ALA A 626 9.54 -3.33 17.38
N LYS A 627 9.17 -2.83 16.20
CA LYS A 627 9.92 -1.85 15.43
C LYS A 627 9.09 -0.60 15.21
N ALA A 628 9.78 0.51 14.90
CA ALA A 628 9.11 1.76 14.53
C ALA A 628 9.76 2.46 13.33
N MET A 629 8.98 3.33 12.68
CA MET A 629 9.43 4.12 11.54
C MET A 629 9.17 5.60 11.78
N VAL A 630 10.13 6.46 11.44
CA VAL A 630 10.01 7.92 11.49
C VAL A 630 10.01 8.45 10.05
N VAL A 631 8.93 9.10 9.65
CA VAL A 631 8.74 9.65 8.31
C VAL A 631 8.99 11.16 8.34
N THR A 632 10.05 11.60 7.68
CA THR A 632 10.49 12.99 7.63
C THR A 632 10.19 13.62 6.27
N SER A 633 10.10 14.95 6.21
CA SER A 633 9.71 15.66 4.99
C SER A 633 10.87 15.90 4.00
N SER A 634 12.12 15.78 4.46
CA SER A 634 13.31 15.94 3.60
C SER A 634 14.49 15.06 4.01
N ARG A 635 15.43 14.86 3.07
CA ARG A 635 16.69 14.14 3.35
C ARG A 635 17.54 14.84 4.42
N LYS A 636 17.55 16.18 4.44
CA LYS A 636 18.23 16.99 5.48
C LYS A 636 17.63 16.76 6.86
N GLU A 637 16.30 16.68 6.96
CA GLU A 637 15.63 16.36 8.22
C GLU A 637 15.97 14.95 8.69
N ALA A 638 15.98 13.95 7.80
CA ALA A 638 16.36 12.58 8.17
C ALA A 638 17.78 12.50 8.79
N VAL A 639 18.74 13.26 8.25
CA VAL A 639 20.11 13.37 8.79
C VAL A 639 20.10 13.98 10.19
N ARG A 640 19.40 15.11 10.40
CA ARG A 640 19.31 15.75 11.72
C ARG A 640 18.60 14.88 12.74
N TYR A 641 17.49 14.25 12.35
CA TYR A 641 16.79 13.29 13.21
C TYR A 641 17.74 12.19 13.67
N LYS A 642 18.53 11.61 12.76
CA LYS A 642 19.51 10.57 13.11
C LYS A 642 20.56 11.06 14.11
N GLN A 643 21.13 12.24 13.89
CA GLN A 643 22.10 12.84 14.83
C GLN A 643 21.49 13.12 16.21
N CYS A 644 20.27 13.69 16.26
CA CYS A 644 19.55 13.93 17.50
C CYS A 644 19.17 12.64 18.23
N PHE A 645 18.74 11.59 17.51
CA PHE A 645 18.47 10.28 18.07
C PHE A 645 19.71 9.69 18.74
N ASP A 646 20.84 9.69 18.05
CA ASP A 646 22.09 9.12 18.56
C ASP A 646 22.58 9.90 19.80
N LYS A 647 22.49 11.23 19.76
CA LYS A 647 22.83 12.09 20.91
C LYS A 647 21.94 11.81 22.11
N TYR A 648 20.62 11.81 21.93
CA TYR A 648 19.67 11.61 23.04
C TYR A 648 19.78 10.20 23.66
N ILE A 649 19.94 9.17 22.83
CA ILE A 649 20.14 7.78 23.27
C ILE A 649 21.44 7.65 24.07
N ALA A 650 22.52 8.31 23.64
CA ALA A 650 23.79 8.32 24.37
C ALA A 650 23.69 9.05 25.70
N GLU A 651 23.06 10.23 25.74
CA GLU A 651 22.86 11.03 26.97
C GLU A 651 22.03 10.30 28.02
N LYS A 652 20.98 9.56 27.61
CA LYS A 652 20.14 8.75 28.51
C LYS A 652 20.71 7.37 28.81
N GLY A 653 21.77 6.95 28.12
CA GLY A 653 22.41 5.63 28.29
C GLY A 653 21.57 4.45 27.80
N TYR A 654 20.66 4.65 26.83
CA TYR A 654 19.80 3.58 26.32
C TYR A 654 20.57 2.62 25.39
N GLN A 655 20.80 1.38 25.85
CA GLN A 655 21.61 0.40 25.12
C GLN A 655 20.83 -0.42 24.07
N LYS A 656 19.50 -0.50 24.22
CA LYS A 656 18.61 -1.37 23.40
C LYS A 656 17.85 -0.64 22.31
N ILE A 657 18.07 0.67 22.13
CA ILE A 657 17.42 1.47 21.11
C ILE A 657 18.51 1.95 20.14
N ARG A 658 18.39 1.54 18.87
CA ARG A 658 19.26 2.00 17.79
C ARG A 658 18.43 2.43 16.60
N ALA A 659 18.69 3.63 16.10
CA ALA A 659 18.07 4.15 14.89
C ALA A 659 18.96 3.89 13.67
N MET A 660 18.35 3.60 12.53
CA MET A 660 19.00 3.61 11.21
C MET A 660 18.34 4.65 10.31
N VAL A 661 19.08 5.17 9.33
CA VAL A 661 18.58 6.19 8.38
C VAL A 661 18.60 5.68 6.95
N ALA A 662 17.59 6.01 6.15
CA ALA A 662 17.48 5.58 4.76
C ALA A 662 17.09 6.73 3.82
N PHE A 663 17.98 7.05 2.88
CA PHE A 663 17.78 8.03 1.83
C PHE A 663 18.73 7.77 0.64
N SER A 664 18.41 8.32 -0.53
CA SER A 664 19.25 8.25 -1.73
C SER A 664 20.12 9.50 -1.89
N GLY A 665 21.30 9.29 -2.49
CA GLY A 665 22.26 10.35 -2.81
C GLY A 665 23.06 10.87 -1.62
N GLU A 666 23.80 11.95 -1.86
CA GLU A 666 24.56 12.69 -0.85
C GLU A 666 23.74 13.89 -0.34
N VAL A 667 23.90 14.22 0.95
CA VAL A 667 23.28 15.39 1.58
C VAL A 667 24.36 16.30 2.13
N GLU A 668 24.28 17.58 1.78
CA GLU A 668 25.16 18.64 2.26
C GLU A 668 24.35 19.78 2.89
N PHE A 669 24.94 20.43 3.91
CA PHE A 669 24.36 21.59 4.59
C PHE A 669 25.04 22.89 4.14
N THR A 670 24.28 23.98 4.13
CA THR A 670 24.73 25.31 3.72
C THR A 670 24.66 26.31 4.88
N GLU A 671 25.32 27.46 4.76
CA GLU A 671 25.23 28.57 5.73
C GLU A 671 23.79 29.10 5.92
N ARG A 672 22.88 28.77 5.00
CA ARG A 672 21.47 29.19 5.02
C ARG A 672 20.59 28.28 5.89
N ASP A 673 21.08 27.10 6.25
CA ASP A 673 20.38 26.19 7.14
C ASP A 673 20.72 26.53 8.62
N PRO A 674 19.81 26.36 9.59
CA PRO A 674 20.04 26.78 10.97
C PRO A 674 21.16 25.97 11.66
N ASN A 675 22.00 26.59 12.48
CA ASN A 675 23.02 25.91 13.31
C ASN A 675 24.02 25.00 12.56
N THR A 676 24.48 25.41 11.37
CA THR A 676 25.36 24.59 10.52
C THR A 676 26.86 24.82 10.70
N ALA A 677 27.28 25.67 11.64
CA ALA A 677 28.68 26.05 11.83
C ALA A 677 29.67 24.87 11.98
N GLY A 678 29.19 23.68 12.35
CA GLY A 678 29.98 22.43 12.42
C GLY A 678 29.63 21.35 11.38
N LEU A 679 28.68 21.61 10.46
CA LEU A 679 28.19 20.65 9.45
C LEU A 679 28.55 21.07 8.01
N ILE A 680 29.02 22.31 7.81
CA ILE A 680 29.37 22.85 6.50
C ILE A 680 30.61 22.12 5.96
N GLY A 681 30.50 21.58 4.74
CA GLY A 681 31.56 20.82 4.08
C GLY A 681 31.56 19.31 4.38
N GLU A 682 30.68 18.82 5.25
CA GLU A 682 30.49 17.39 5.51
C GLU A 682 29.46 16.77 4.55
N LYS A 683 29.80 15.61 3.98
CA LYS A 683 28.91 14.85 3.08
C LYS A 683 28.28 13.69 3.82
N PHE A 684 26.96 13.74 3.97
CA PHE A 684 26.19 12.67 4.62
C PHE A 684 25.69 11.68 3.57
N THR A 685 26.04 10.41 3.76
CA THR A 685 25.58 9.30 2.92
C THR A 685 24.94 8.22 3.77
N GLU A 686 24.07 7.44 3.14
CA GLU A 686 23.36 6.32 3.77
C GLU A 686 24.33 5.29 4.40
N SER A 687 25.48 5.02 3.77
CA SER A 687 26.49 4.09 4.30
C SER A 687 27.25 4.66 5.49
N HIS A 688 27.64 5.93 5.45
CA HIS A 688 28.41 6.57 6.53
C HIS A 688 27.59 6.74 7.81
N MET A 689 26.29 7.05 7.68
CA MET A 689 25.41 7.24 8.83
C MET A 689 24.91 5.94 9.48
N ASN A 690 25.19 4.79 8.84
CA ASN A 690 24.82 3.46 9.35
C ASN A 690 26.06 2.56 9.47
N PRO A 691 27.04 2.86 10.34
CA PRO A 691 28.33 2.15 10.39
C PRO A 691 28.18 0.65 10.72
N ASN A 692 27.15 0.27 11.49
CA ASN A 692 26.90 -1.13 11.87
C ASN A 692 26.21 -1.97 10.78
N LEU A 693 25.86 -1.37 9.64
CA LEU A 693 25.26 -2.08 8.52
C LEU A 693 26.27 -3.05 7.89
N LYS A 694 27.56 -2.69 7.84
CA LYS A 694 28.67 -3.53 7.31
C LYS A 694 28.38 -4.11 5.91
N GLY A 695 27.68 -3.35 5.06
CA GLY A 695 27.28 -3.78 3.71
C GLY A 695 26.15 -4.81 3.65
N ARG A 696 25.50 -5.14 4.79
CA ARG A 696 24.28 -5.96 4.81
C ARG A 696 23.11 -5.19 4.20
N ASP A 697 22.14 -5.94 3.68
CA ASP A 697 20.87 -5.35 3.25
C ASP A 697 20.12 -4.74 4.44
N MET A 698 19.64 -3.51 4.30
CA MET A 698 18.95 -2.78 5.38
C MET A 698 17.69 -3.47 5.87
N ARG A 699 16.96 -4.15 4.99
CA ARG A 699 15.70 -4.82 5.34
C ARG A 699 16.00 -5.98 6.29
N LYS A 700 17.07 -6.73 5.99
CA LYS A 700 17.57 -7.80 6.87
C LYS A 700 18.14 -7.27 8.17
N ALA A 701 18.90 -6.16 8.13
CA ALA A 701 19.46 -5.55 9.33
C ALA A 701 18.38 -4.93 10.24
N PHE A 702 17.29 -4.43 9.68
CA PHE A 702 16.17 -3.90 10.45
C PHE A 702 15.30 -5.01 11.07
N ASP A 703 15.26 -6.19 10.44
CA ASP A 703 14.54 -7.34 10.97
C ASP A 703 15.25 -8.03 12.15
N SER A 704 16.56 -7.78 12.32
CA SER A 704 17.36 -8.25 13.46
C SER A 704 17.24 -7.31 14.67
N ASP A 705 17.90 -7.66 15.78
CA ASP A 705 17.96 -6.82 16.99
C ASP A 705 18.95 -5.64 16.87
N ASP A 706 19.61 -5.49 15.72
CA ASP A 706 20.61 -4.44 15.50
C ASP A 706 20.01 -3.03 15.50
N TYR A 707 18.75 -2.90 15.05
CA TYR A 707 18.06 -1.62 14.89
C TYR A 707 16.58 -1.73 15.27
N GLN A 708 16.05 -0.73 15.96
CA GLN A 708 14.66 -0.68 16.44
C GLN A 708 13.83 0.38 15.70
N VAL A 709 14.48 1.45 15.25
CA VAL A 709 13.83 2.59 14.60
C VAL A 709 14.44 2.85 13.22
N MET A 710 13.60 3.03 12.20
CA MET A 710 14.03 3.41 10.86
C MET A 710 13.57 4.83 10.52
N ILE A 711 14.50 5.71 10.22
CA ILE A 711 14.24 7.10 9.84
C ILE A 711 14.31 7.19 8.31
N VAL A 712 13.22 7.64 7.70
CA VAL A 712 13.06 7.71 6.24
C VAL A 712 12.69 9.11 5.79
N ALA A 713 13.18 9.51 4.62
CA ALA A 713 12.57 10.57 3.81
C ALA A 713 11.55 9.91 2.88
N ASN A 714 11.80 9.82 1.56
CA ASN A 714 10.88 9.17 0.61
C ASN A 714 11.10 7.66 0.43
N LYS A 715 12.27 7.13 0.83
CA LYS A 715 12.62 5.71 0.66
C LYS A 715 11.79 4.84 1.61
N PHE A 716 11.45 3.62 1.18
CA PHE A 716 10.67 2.64 1.96
C PHE A 716 9.23 3.05 2.32
N GLN A 717 8.72 4.19 1.83
CA GLN A 717 7.28 4.51 1.88
C GLN A 717 6.47 3.63 0.92
N THR A 718 7.09 3.21 -0.19
CA THR A 718 6.59 2.20 -1.12
C THR A 718 7.40 0.91 -1.03
N GLY A 719 6.77 -0.24 -1.28
CA GLY A 719 7.44 -1.53 -1.47
C GLY A 719 8.12 -2.20 -0.26
N PHE A 720 8.29 -1.53 0.88
CA PHE A 720 8.84 -2.12 2.11
C PHE A 720 7.77 -2.92 2.87
N ASP A 721 8.14 -4.09 3.38
CA ASP A 721 7.26 -4.97 4.15
C ASP A 721 7.98 -5.44 5.42
N GLN A 722 7.47 -5.04 6.59
CA GLN A 722 8.01 -5.40 7.90
C GLN A 722 6.86 -5.66 8.88
N PRO A 723 6.46 -6.94 9.09
CA PRO A 723 5.37 -7.30 9.99
C PRO A 723 5.53 -6.82 11.44
N LYS A 724 6.76 -6.72 11.95
CA LYS A 724 7.09 -6.29 13.32
C LYS A 724 6.96 -4.78 13.54
N LEU A 725 6.62 -4.00 12.51
CA LEU A 725 6.44 -2.54 12.61
C LEU A 725 5.14 -2.21 13.37
N CYS A 726 5.26 -1.70 14.59
CA CYS A 726 4.11 -1.39 15.46
C CYS A 726 3.80 0.10 15.58
N ALA A 727 4.78 0.98 15.33
CA ALA A 727 4.61 2.42 15.45
C ALA A 727 5.16 3.20 14.26
N MET A 728 4.46 4.28 13.90
CA MET A 728 4.91 5.25 12.90
C MET A 728 4.83 6.66 13.48
N TYR A 729 5.93 7.40 13.33
CA TYR A 729 6.08 8.78 13.76
C TYR A 729 6.15 9.66 12.51
N VAL A 730 5.19 10.56 12.34
CA VAL A 730 5.02 11.35 11.11
C VAL A 730 5.39 12.80 11.38
N ASP A 731 6.42 13.30 10.69
CA ASP A 731 6.77 14.72 10.62
C ASP A 731 6.83 15.18 9.15
N LYS A 732 5.80 14.82 8.40
CA LYS A 732 5.64 15.12 6.98
C LYS A 732 4.18 15.41 6.70
N LYS A 733 3.91 16.35 5.78
CA LYS A 733 2.55 16.55 5.27
C LYS A 733 2.13 15.30 4.49
N LEU A 734 1.11 14.60 4.96
CA LEU A 734 0.52 13.45 4.29
C LEU A 734 -0.82 13.84 3.70
N ALA A 735 -1.00 13.67 2.39
CA ALA A 735 -2.25 14.01 1.72
C ALA A 735 -2.57 13.01 0.61
N GLY A 736 -3.87 12.79 0.38
CA GLY A 736 -4.37 11.90 -0.65
C GLY A 736 -3.77 10.49 -0.59
N VAL A 737 -3.37 9.98 -1.75
CA VAL A 737 -2.87 8.59 -1.91
C VAL A 737 -1.59 8.32 -1.10
N GLU A 738 -0.70 9.29 -0.98
CA GLU A 738 0.58 9.14 -0.24
C GLU A 738 0.34 8.85 1.26
N CYS A 739 -0.71 9.45 1.83
CA CYS A 739 -1.13 9.21 3.20
C CYS A 739 -1.49 7.73 3.44
N VAL A 740 -2.39 7.20 2.60
CA VAL A 740 -2.85 5.80 2.71
C VAL A 740 -1.69 4.83 2.55
N GLN A 741 -0.80 5.06 1.59
CA GLN A 741 0.34 4.17 1.33
C GLN A 741 1.38 4.16 2.46
N THR A 742 1.65 5.34 3.02
CA THR A 742 2.63 5.51 4.10
C THR A 742 2.12 4.84 5.37
N LEU A 743 0.92 5.19 5.83
CA LEU A 743 0.35 4.64 7.06
C LEU A 743 0.01 3.15 6.91
N SER A 744 -0.41 2.67 5.73
CA SER A 744 -0.67 1.24 5.49
C SER A 744 0.55 0.34 5.70
N ARG A 745 1.78 0.88 5.82
CA ARG A 745 2.95 0.06 6.18
C ARG A 745 2.83 -0.57 7.58
N LEU A 746 2.02 0.02 8.46
CA LEU A 746 1.72 -0.54 9.78
C LEU A 746 0.72 -1.69 9.77
N ASN A 747 -0.04 -1.86 8.69
CA ASN A 747 -1.24 -2.70 8.65
C ASN A 747 -0.98 -4.22 8.64
N ARG A 748 0.29 -4.64 8.63
CA ARG A 748 0.66 -6.07 8.56
C ARG A 748 0.36 -6.78 9.86
N THR A 749 -0.24 -7.97 9.75
CA THR A 749 -0.52 -8.84 10.89
C THR A 749 0.75 -9.54 11.36
N TYR A 750 0.86 -9.71 12.68
CA TYR A 750 1.90 -10.48 13.35
C TYR A 750 1.31 -11.05 14.64
N PRO A 751 1.75 -12.23 15.14
CA PRO A 751 1.23 -12.79 16.39
C PRO A 751 1.18 -11.75 17.52
N ASN A 752 0.05 -11.68 18.21
CA ASN A 752 -0.28 -10.74 19.30
C ASN A 752 -0.34 -9.24 18.90
N LYS A 753 0.01 -8.87 17.66
CA LYS A 753 0.00 -7.47 17.22
C LYS A 753 -1.40 -6.87 17.13
N ALA A 754 -2.37 -7.67 16.69
CA ALA A 754 -3.76 -7.24 16.60
C ALA A 754 -4.34 -6.84 17.97
N GLU A 755 -3.92 -7.53 19.03
CA GLU A 755 -4.32 -7.24 20.42
C GLU A 755 -3.64 -5.99 20.96
N THR A 756 -2.37 -5.76 20.60
CA THR A 756 -1.61 -4.58 21.03
C THR A 756 -1.93 -3.31 20.23
N GLY A 757 -2.49 -3.45 19.03
CA GLY A 757 -2.78 -2.35 18.11
C GLY A 757 -1.54 -1.78 17.41
N THR A 758 -1.79 -0.76 16.59
CA THR A 758 -0.76 0.08 15.95
C THR A 758 -0.76 1.46 16.58
N PHE A 759 0.35 2.19 16.48
CA PHE A 759 0.47 3.55 17.00
C PHE A 759 0.91 4.50 15.90
N VAL A 760 0.16 5.58 15.69
CA VAL A 760 0.55 6.68 14.82
C VAL A 760 0.66 7.94 15.65
N LEU A 761 1.85 8.52 15.69
CA LEU A 761 2.10 9.81 16.32
C LEU A 761 2.42 10.81 15.21
N ASP A 762 1.50 11.75 15.00
CA ASP A 762 1.61 12.75 13.95
C ASP A 762 1.92 14.13 14.54
N PHE A 763 3.04 14.71 14.11
CA PHE A 763 3.51 16.03 14.53
C PHE A 763 3.12 17.14 13.55
N PHE A 764 2.39 16.82 12.48
CA PHE A 764 2.15 17.72 11.37
C PHE A 764 0.70 17.81 10.91
N ASN A 765 0.01 16.68 10.72
CA ASN A 765 -1.29 16.63 10.05
C ASN A 765 -2.45 16.70 11.06
N GLU A 766 -3.55 17.32 10.61
CA GLU A 766 -4.80 17.29 11.37
C GLU A 766 -5.53 15.96 11.17
N PRO A 767 -6.16 15.40 12.22
CA PRO A 767 -6.82 14.10 12.13
C PRO A 767 -7.90 14.00 11.03
N ASP A 768 -8.66 15.08 10.81
CA ASP A 768 -9.72 15.11 9.80
C ASP A 768 -9.15 15.01 8.38
N GLU A 769 -7.99 15.64 8.10
CA GLU A 769 -7.32 15.54 6.79
C GLU A 769 -6.85 14.10 6.50
N ILE A 770 -6.41 13.38 7.55
CA ILE A 770 -6.02 11.97 7.43
C ILE A 770 -7.24 11.09 7.17
N LEU A 771 -8.34 11.34 7.88
CA LEU A 771 -9.59 10.61 7.69
C LEU A 771 -10.13 10.78 6.27
N GLU A 772 -10.18 12.02 5.78
CA GLU A 772 -10.60 12.36 4.41
C GLU A 772 -9.73 11.68 3.35
N ALA A 773 -8.44 11.45 3.62
CA ALA A 773 -7.55 10.76 2.69
C ALA A 773 -7.84 9.25 2.57
N PHE A 774 -8.29 8.61 3.65
CA PHE A 774 -8.61 7.17 3.68
C PHE A 774 -10.02 6.87 3.19
N GLN A 775 -10.97 7.78 3.43
CA GLN A 775 -12.39 7.59 3.18
C GLN A 775 -12.75 7.12 1.75
N PRO A 776 -12.15 7.64 0.65
CA PRO A 776 -12.44 7.19 -0.71
C PRO A 776 -12.04 5.74 -1.00
N TYR A 777 -11.12 5.17 -0.21
CA TYR A 777 -10.54 3.84 -0.45
C TYR A 777 -11.01 2.80 0.57
N PHE A 778 -11.84 3.19 1.53
CA PHE A 778 -12.31 2.30 2.59
C PHE A 778 -13.20 1.18 2.03
N GLN A 779 -14.17 1.53 1.18
CA GLN A 779 -15.03 0.59 0.45
C GLN A 779 -14.53 0.44 -1.01
N THR A 780 -15.28 0.98 -1.96
CA THR A 780 -14.93 0.99 -3.39
C THR A 780 -14.60 2.41 -3.82
N ALA A 781 -13.51 2.58 -4.56
CA ALA A 781 -13.13 3.90 -5.06
C ALA A 781 -13.96 4.23 -6.29
N GLU A 782 -14.83 5.24 -6.16
CA GLU A 782 -15.71 5.67 -7.24
C GLU A 782 -15.42 7.10 -7.66
N LEU A 783 -15.58 7.36 -8.97
CA LEU A 783 -15.56 8.70 -9.51
C LEU A 783 -16.84 9.47 -9.15
N LEU A 784 -16.70 10.75 -8.80
CA LEU A 784 -17.84 11.66 -8.62
C LEU A 784 -18.53 11.94 -9.95
N ASP A 785 -17.75 12.16 -11.01
CA ASP A 785 -18.20 12.36 -12.39
C ASP A 785 -17.09 11.89 -13.36
N VAL A 786 -17.27 12.01 -14.67
CA VAL A 786 -16.22 11.77 -15.67
C VAL A 786 -15.65 13.10 -16.18
N SER A 787 -14.36 13.11 -16.56
CA SER A 787 -13.76 14.27 -17.22
C SER A 787 -14.45 14.60 -18.54
N ASP A 788 -14.91 15.85 -18.73
CA ASP A 788 -15.53 16.29 -20.00
C ASP A 788 -14.46 16.52 -21.08
N PRO A 789 -14.45 15.73 -22.18
CA PRO A 789 -13.44 15.87 -23.23
C PRO A 789 -13.50 17.21 -23.98
N ASN A 790 -14.64 17.90 -23.99
CA ASN A 790 -14.81 19.14 -24.75
C ASN A 790 -14.14 20.35 -24.09
N LEU A 791 -13.74 20.24 -22.82
CA LEU A 791 -13.03 21.30 -22.10
C LEU A 791 -11.70 21.68 -22.77
N ILE A 792 -11.14 20.80 -23.60
CA ILE A 792 -9.92 21.09 -24.35
C ILE A 792 -10.12 22.23 -25.36
N PHE A 793 -11.28 22.27 -26.03
CA PHE A 793 -11.59 23.31 -27.00
C PHE A 793 -11.82 24.66 -26.31
N ALA A 794 -12.48 24.66 -25.15
CA ALA A 794 -12.62 25.87 -24.34
C ALA A 794 -11.25 26.43 -23.87
N LEU A 795 -10.32 25.55 -23.49
CA LEU A 795 -8.94 25.95 -23.15
C LEU A 795 -8.17 26.45 -24.37
N GLN A 796 -8.32 25.81 -25.54
CA GLN A 796 -7.73 26.27 -26.81
C GLN A 796 -8.22 27.68 -27.15
N ASP A 797 -9.52 27.92 -27.10
CA ASP A 797 -10.12 29.22 -27.39
C ASP A 797 -9.65 30.29 -26.40
N LYS A 798 -9.59 29.96 -25.12
CA LYS A 798 -9.05 30.85 -24.07
C LYS A 798 -7.59 31.24 -24.34
N LEU A 799 -6.75 30.29 -24.75
CA LEU A 799 -5.35 30.54 -25.09
C LEU A 799 -5.21 31.40 -26.35
N ARG A 800 -6.04 31.16 -27.37
CA ARG A 800 -6.06 31.96 -28.60
C ARG A 800 -6.53 33.40 -28.33
N ALA A 801 -7.55 33.57 -27.50
CA ALA A 801 -8.11 34.87 -27.15
C ALA A 801 -7.10 35.81 -26.45
N ALA A 802 -6.09 35.26 -25.76
CA ALA A 802 -5.03 36.06 -25.14
C ALA A 802 -4.14 36.80 -26.17
N GLY A 803 -4.09 36.32 -27.43
CA GLY A 803 -3.35 36.97 -28.52
C GLY A 803 -1.83 37.06 -28.29
N ILE A 804 -1.26 36.14 -27.50
CA ILE A 804 0.19 36.08 -27.22
C ILE A 804 0.95 35.38 -28.34
N PHE A 805 0.36 34.36 -28.96
CA PHE A 805 0.89 33.64 -30.12
C PHE A 805 -0.08 33.74 -31.29
N THR A 806 0.42 33.50 -32.50
CA THR A 806 -0.41 33.38 -33.72
C THR A 806 -0.43 31.94 -34.20
N TRP A 807 -1.47 31.56 -34.96
CA TRP A 807 -1.56 30.19 -35.49
C TRP A 807 -0.42 29.87 -36.47
N GLN A 808 0.00 30.86 -37.26
CA GLN A 808 1.13 30.72 -38.18
C GLN A 808 2.44 30.36 -37.45
N GLU A 809 2.67 30.90 -36.24
CA GLU A 809 3.83 30.54 -35.41
C GLU A 809 3.76 29.08 -34.94
N VAL A 810 2.56 28.59 -34.59
CA VAL A 810 2.33 27.19 -34.19
C VAL A 810 2.64 26.24 -35.35
N GLU A 811 2.16 26.54 -36.56
CA GLU A 811 2.41 25.74 -37.75
C GLU A 811 3.89 25.75 -38.15
N GLN A 812 4.52 26.92 -38.16
CA GLN A 812 5.96 27.05 -38.44
C GLN A 812 6.80 26.29 -37.43
N PHE A 813 6.43 26.33 -36.15
CA PHE A 813 7.10 25.59 -35.09
C PHE A 813 7.00 24.10 -35.35
N CYS A 814 5.80 23.57 -35.60
CA CYS A 814 5.61 22.15 -35.85
C CYS A 814 6.37 21.68 -37.10
N ALA A 815 6.27 22.42 -38.20
CA ALA A 815 7.01 22.13 -39.43
C ALA A 815 8.53 22.16 -39.20
N ALA A 816 9.04 23.05 -38.36
CA ALA A 816 10.45 23.08 -37.99
C ALA A 816 10.86 21.93 -37.07
N PHE A 817 9.96 21.51 -36.18
CA PHE A 817 10.23 20.53 -35.15
C PHE A 817 10.31 19.08 -35.68
N TYR A 818 9.54 18.75 -36.72
CA TYR A 818 9.56 17.41 -37.33
C TYR A 818 10.71 17.18 -38.35
N VAL A 819 11.44 18.23 -38.74
CA VAL A 819 12.59 18.09 -39.66
C VAL A 819 13.82 17.60 -38.89
N LYS A 820 14.33 16.41 -39.24
CA LYS A 820 15.61 15.89 -38.72
C LYS A 820 16.73 16.90 -39.00
N ASN A 821 17.51 17.25 -37.98
CA ASN A 821 18.70 18.14 -38.02
C ASN A 821 18.46 19.66 -38.15
N LYS A 822 17.28 20.20 -37.79
CA LYS A 822 17.15 21.66 -37.60
C LYS A 822 17.85 22.11 -36.31
N SER A 823 18.52 23.27 -36.36
CA SER A 823 19.23 23.81 -35.18
C SER A 823 18.23 24.23 -34.09
N ASN A 824 18.61 24.03 -32.82
CA ASN A 824 17.84 24.53 -31.67
C ASN A 824 17.57 26.04 -31.76
N ALA A 825 18.45 26.80 -32.41
CA ALA A 825 18.26 28.22 -32.68
C ALA A 825 17.05 28.50 -33.58
N ALA A 826 16.79 27.67 -34.59
CA ALA A 826 15.62 27.84 -35.48
C ALA A 826 14.30 27.66 -34.71
N ILE A 827 14.23 26.66 -33.83
CA ILE A 827 13.05 26.37 -32.99
C ILE A 827 12.82 27.52 -31.99
N ALA A 828 13.88 27.98 -31.32
CA ALA A 828 13.79 29.10 -30.38
C ALA A 828 13.40 30.42 -31.06
N ASN A 829 13.89 30.68 -32.27
CA ASN A 829 13.59 31.90 -33.03
C ASN A 829 12.12 31.98 -33.47
N ILE A 830 11.44 30.85 -33.68
CA ILE A 830 10.01 30.83 -34.00
C ILE A 830 9.15 31.17 -32.78
N CYS A 831 9.56 30.76 -31.57
CA CYS A 831 8.87 31.13 -30.32
C CYS A 831 9.18 32.56 -29.87
N LYS A 832 10.30 33.14 -30.32
CA LYS A 832 10.79 34.46 -29.87
C LYS A 832 9.78 35.60 -30.02
N PRO A 833 9.02 35.75 -31.12
CA PRO A 833 7.99 36.78 -31.25
C PRO A 833 6.90 36.68 -30.17
N ALA A 834 6.43 35.47 -29.87
CA ALA A 834 5.44 35.25 -28.82
C ALA A 834 6.00 35.57 -27.42
N VAL A 835 7.24 35.18 -27.16
CA VAL A 835 7.97 35.54 -25.92
C VAL A 835 8.11 37.05 -25.79
N GLN A 836 8.49 37.76 -26.86
CA GLN A 836 8.61 39.22 -26.86
C GLN A 836 7.27 39.91 -26.63
N ARG A 837 6.18 39.46 -27.27
CA ARG A 837 4.83 39.99 -27.04
C ARG A 837 4.42 39.82 -25.57
N TRP A 838 4.67 38.65 -25.00
CA TRP A 838 4.39 38.40 -23.58
C TRP A 838 5.27 39.25 -22.67
N GLN A 839 6.58 39.32 -22.89
CA GLN A 839 7.52 40.10 -22.08
C GLN A 839 7.20 41.60 -22.12
N LEU A 840 6.87 42.15 -23.29
CA LEU A 840 6.51 43.56 -23.44
C LEU A 840 5.22 43.88 -22.68
N ARG A 841 4.18 43.05 -22.84
CA ARG A 841 2.91 43.20 -22.11
C ARG A 841 3.11 43.02 -20.60
N TYR A 842 3.90 42.03 -20.19
CA TYR A 842 4.18 41.76 -18.78
C TYR A 842 4.95 42.91 -18.13
N LYS A 843 6.00 43.42 -18.80
CA LYS A 843 6.75 44.58 -18.31
C LYS A 843 5.85 45.81 -18.17
N SER A 844 5.04 46.11 -19.20
CA SER A 844 4.08 47.21 -19.16
C SER A 844 3.06 47.05 -18.03
N ALA A 845 2.50 45.85 -17.84
CA ALA A 845 1.52 45.58 -16.79
C ALA A 845 2.14 45.68 -15.38
N VAL A 846 3.39 45.22 -15.21
CA VAL A 846 4.13 45.34 -13.94
C VAL A 846 4.47 46.79 -13.63
N GLU A 847 4.94 47.57 -14.61
CA GLU A 847 5.22 49.00 -14.44
C GLU A 847 3.94 49.79 -14.11
N ALA A 848 2.84 49.54 -14.83
CA ALA A 848 1.53 50.14 -14.56
C ALA A 848 1.01 49.77 -13.16
N PHE A 849 1.17 48.50 -12.76
CA PHE A 849 0.81 48.04 -11.42
C PHE A 849 1.66 48.72 -10.33
N LYS A 850 2.98 48.85 -10.52
CA LYS A 850 3.86 49.56 -9.58
C LYS A 850 3.44 51.02 -9.41
N LEU A 851 3.21 51.73 -10.53
CA LEU A 851 2.74 53.12 -10.50
C LEU A 851 1.38 53.25 -9.81
N ALA A 852 0.43 52.37 -10.13
CA ALA A 852 -0.89 52.35 -9.50
C ALA A 852 -0.81 52.05 -7.99
N LYS A 853 0.11 51.18 -7.56
CA LYS A 853 0.39 50.87 -6.15
C LYS A 853 0.96 52.09 -5.42
N GLU A 854 1.98 52.74 -5.98
CA GLU A 854 2.56 53.97 -5.41
C GLU A 854 1.51 55.09 -5.31
N MET A 855 0.67 55.26 -6.35
CA MET A 855 -0.43 56.22 -6.33
C MET A 855 -1.45 55.88 -5.25
N PHE A 856 -1.83 54.60 -5.11
CA PHE A 856 -2.74 54.15 -4.06
C PHE A 856 -2.18 54.43 -2.67
N GLU A 857 -0.92 54.09 -2.40
CA GLU A 857 -0.24 54.36 -1.11
C GLU A 857 -0.14 55.86 -0.80
N ARG A 858 0.17 56.69 -1.81
CA ARG A 858 0.17 58.15 -1.65
C ARG A 858 -1.23 58.69 -1.36
N THR A 859 -2.25 58.25 -2.08
CA THR A 859 -3.65 58.69 -1.84
C THR A 859 -4.19 58.19 -0.51
N GLN A 860 -3.79 57.01 -0.02
CA GLN A 860 -4.13 56.54 1.32
C GLN A 860 -3.69 57.50 2.42
N LYS A 861 -2.51 58.12 2.27
CA LYS A 861 -1.99 59.12 3.22
C LYS A 861 -2.76 60.44 3.20
N THR A 862 -3.54 60.73 2.15
CA THR A 862 -4.31 61.97 2.03
C THR A 862 -5.68 61.92 2.71
N GLY A 863 -6.23 60.72 2.95
CA GLY A 863 -7.52 60.52 3.63
C GLY A 863 -8.77 60.86 2.81
N ASP A 864 -8.64 61.25 1.53
CA ASP A 864 -9.77 61.56 0.65
C ASP A 864 -10.42 60.28 0.08
N ALA A 865 -11.66 60.02 0.47
CA ALA A 865 -12.40 58.82 0.09
C ALA A 865 -12.59 58.65 -1.43
N VAL A 866 -12.71 59.74 -2.20
CA VAL A 866 -12.94 59.68 -3.65
C VAL A 866 -11.65 59.35 -4.38
N LEU A 867 -10.54 59.95 -3.97
CA LEU A 867 -9.22 59.68 -4.54
C LEU A 867 -8.76 58.26 -4.21
N ILE A 868 -9.01 57.77 -2.99
CA ILE A 868 -8.71 56.40 -2.58
C ILE A 868 -9.51 55.40 -3.44
N ALA A 869 -10.81 55.61 -3.62
CA ALA A 869 -11.65 54.71 -4.43
C ALA A 869 -11.22 54.66 -5.90
N ASN A 870 -10.84 55.80 -6.49
CA ASN A 870 -10.34 55.86 -7.87
C ASN A 870 -8.98 55.19 -8.02
N ALA A 871 -8.06 55.41 -7.07
CA ALA A 871 -6.76 54.74 -7.05
C ALA A 871 -6.89 53.23 -6.83
N GLU A 872 -7.82 52.79 -5.96
CA GLU A 872 -8.13 51.38 -5.74
C GLU A 872 -8.69 50.71 -7.00
N LYS A 873 -9.59 51.40 -7.73
CA LYS A 873 -10.12 50.91 -9.00
C LYS A 873 -9.01 50.75 -10.05
N SER A 874 -8.16 51.75 -10.20
CA SER A 874 -7.01 51.72 -11.12
C SER A 874 -6.02 50.60 -10.76
N LEU A 875 -5.75 50.41 -9.46
CA LEU A 875 -4.93 49.31 -8.95
C LEU A 875 -5.53 47.95 -9.32
N LYS A 876 -6.84 47.76 -9.10
CA LYS A 876 -7.55 46.52 -9.47
C LYS A 876 -7.56 46.26 -10.98
N GLU A 877 -7.65 47.29 -11.81
CA GLU A 877 -7.59 47.16 -13.27
C GLU A 877 -6.19 46.75 -13.74
N CYS A 878 -5.14 47.41 -13.25
CA CYS A 878 -3.75 47.05 -13.55
C CYS A 878 -3.40 45.63 -13.05
N GLN A 879 -3.93 45.26 -11.89
CA GLN A 879 -3.78 43.92 -11.32
C GLN A 879 -4.42 42.85 -12.20
N LYS A 880 -5.65 43.07 -12.69
CA LYS A 880 -6.31 42.14 -13.62
C LYS A 880 -5.50 41.89 -14.90
N GLU A 881 -4.86 42.92 -15.46
CA GLU A 881 -4.02 42.77 -16.66
C GLU A 881 -2.77 41.93 -16.38
N LYS A 882 -2.09 42.19 -15.27
CA LYS A 882 -0.94 41.39 -14.82
C LYS A 882 -1.35 39.92 -14.59
N ASP A 883 -2.44 39.72 -13.86
CA ASP A 883 -2.98 38.42 -13.51
C ASP A 883 -3.39 37.60 -14.74
N ALA A 884 -3.97 38.25 -15.76
CA ALA A 884 -4.34 37.60 -17.01
C ALA A 884 -3.13 36.97 -17.71
N LEU A 885 -1.95 37.60 -17.65
CA LEU A 885 -0.71 37.09 -18.24
C LEU A 885 -0.10 35.93 -17.44
N GLU A 886 -0.23 35.93 -16.11
CA GLU A 886 0.17 34.82 -15.24
C GLU A 886 -0.76 33.62 -15.40
N ILE A 887 -2.07 33.86 -15.50
CA ILE A 887 -3.09 32.85 -15.80
C ILE A 887 -2.82 32.24 -17.17
N PHE A 888 -2.51 33.02 -18.21
CA PHE A 888 -2.16 32.51 -19.53
C PHE A 888 -0.99 31.51 -19.48
N LYS A 889 0.08 31.84 -18.75
CA LYS A 889 1.24 30.94 -18.56
C LYS A 889 0.86 29.64 -17.82
N LYS A 890 -0.05 29.73 -16.83
CA LYS A 890 -0.59 28.55 -16.13
C LYS A 890 -1.48 27.71 -17.06
N ASP A 891 -2.36 28.35 -17.81
CA ASP A 891 -3.31 27.71 -18.74
C ASP A 891 -2.58 26.97 -19.87
N LEU A 892 -1.43 27.47 -20.36
CA LEU A 892 -0.57 26.71 -21.29
C LEU A 892 -0.16 25.36 -20.69
N GLY A 893 0.22 25.34 -19.41
CA GLY A 893 0.57 24.11 -18.70
C GLY A 893 -0.62 23.20 -18.41
N THR A 894 -1.79 23.78 -18.16
CA THR A 894 -3.05 23.03 -17.99
C THR A 894 -3.49 22.41 -19.32
N PHE A 895 -3.46 23.16 -20.42
CA PHE A 895 -3.81 22.66 -21.76
C PHE A 895 -2.95 21.48 -22.18
N VAL A 896 -1.61 21.58 -22.02
CA VAL A 896 -0.70 20.48 -22.35
C VAL A 896 -1.05 19.22 -21.54
N ARG A 897 -1.19 19.34 -20.22
CA ARG A 897 -1.51 18.19 -19.34
C ARG A 897 -2.89 17.61 -19.64
N PHE A 898 -3.89 18.46 -19.91
CA PHE A 898 -5.25 18.03 -20.20
C PHE A 898 -5.34 17.35 -21.57
N TYR A 899 -4.71 17.91 -22.60
CA TYR A 899 -4.62 17.29 -23.93
C TYR A 899 -3.89 15.95 -23.86
N GLU A 900 -2.73 15.90 -23.20
CA GLU A 900 -1.95 14.67 -23.04
C GLU A 900 -2.74 13.58 -22.32
N PHE A 901 -3.69 13.94 -21.45
CA PHE A 901 -4.57 13.00 -20.76
C PHE A 901 -5.80 12.62 -21.59
N MET A 902 -6.53 13.59 -22.13
CA MET A 902 -7.75 13.33 -22.88
C MET A 902 -7.50 12.64 -24.21
N SER A 903 -6.39 12.91 -24.89
CA SER A 903 -6.00 12.16 -26.10
C SER A 903 -5.81 10.66 -25.84
N GLN A 904 -5.65 10.25 -24.58
CA GLN A 904 -5.59 8.85 -24.16
C GLN A 904 -6.98 8.22 -23.96
N ILE A 905 -8.04 9.03 -23.88
CA ILE A 905 -9.45 8.64 -23.61
C ILE A 905 -10.36 8.90 -24.82
N VAL A 906 -10.14 9.98 -25.56
CA VAL A 906 -10.91 10.36 -26.75
C VAL A 906 -9.98 10.52 -27.94
N ASP A 907 -10.38 9.96 -29.08
CA ASP A 907 -9.73 10.26 -30.34
C ASP A 907 -10.33 11.54 -30.90
N TYR A 908 -9.55 12.61 -30.90
CA TYR A 908 -10.01 13.92 -31.35
C TYR A 908 -9.95 14.07 -32.87
N ASP A 909 -9.16 13.24 -33.58
CA ASP A 909 -8.85 13.38 -35.01
C ASP A 909 -8.50 14.83 -35.43
N ASP A 910 -7.92 15.60 -34.51
CA ASP A 910 -7.64 17.02 -34.68
C ASP A 910 -6.14 17.30 -34.57
N THR A 911 -5.51 17.47 -35.74
CA THR A 911 -4.09 17.80 -35.83
C THR A 911 -3.75 19.16 -35.21
N ASP A 912 -4.72 20.07 -35.06
CA ASP A 912 -4.50 21.41 -34.53
C ASP A 912 -4.34 21.37 -33.01
N LEU A 913 -5.09 20.52 -32.31
CA LEU A 913 -4.87 20.31 -30.87
C LEU A 913 -3.46 19.75 -30.59
N GLU A 914 -2.98 18.80 -31.41
CA GLU A 914 -1.64 18.24 -31.28
C GLU A 914 -0.55 19.29 -31.51
N LYS A 915 -0.68 20.07 -32.59
CA LYS A 915 0.24 21.18 -32.92
C LYS A 915 0.29 22.21 -31.79
N LEU A 916 -0.87 22.60 -31.25
CA LEU A 916 -0.94 23.56 -30.16
C LEU A 916 -0.32 23.01 -28.88
N SER A 917 -0.56 21.75 -28.53
CA SER A 917 0.04 21.12 -27.34
C SER A 917 1.56 21.10 -27.45
N LEU A 918 2.07 20.72 -28.64
CA LEU A 918 3.49 20.71 -28.93
C LEU A 918 4.12 22.10 -28.79
N TYR A 919 3.49 23.13 -29.34
CA TYR A 919 3.95 24.51 -29.23
C TYR A 919 3.89 25.04 -27.80
N ALA A 920 2.75 24.87 -27.12
CA ALA A 920 2.50 25.34 -25.75
C ALA A 920 3.53 24.78 -24.75
N ARG A 921 3.88 23.49 -24.90
CA ARG A 921 4.89 22.82 -24.06
C ARG A 921 6.27 23.47 -24.17
N ASN A 922 6.66 23.90 -25.37
CA ASN A 922 7.97 24.53 -25.62
C ASN A 922 7.94 26.04 -25.34
N LEU A 923 6.80 26.71 -25.51
CA LEU A 923 6.66 28.13 -25.22
C LEU A 923 6.67 28.41 -23.70
N ARG A 924 5.96 27.60 -22.90
CA ARG A 924 5.80 27.83 -21.44
C ARG A 924 7.13 28.05 -20.70
N PRO A 925 8.18 27.22 -20.87
CA PRO A 925 9.48 27.44 -20.22
C PRO A 925 10.24 28.70 -20.67
N MET A 926 9.91 29.25 -21.85
CA MET A 926 10.52 30.47 -22.39
C MET A 926 9.86 31.74 -21.84
N LEU A 927 8.65 31.65 -21.28
CA LEU A 927 7.95 32.75 -20.60
C LEU A 927 8.51 32.97 -19.19
N ARG A 928 9.79 33.35 -19.13
CA ARG A 928 10.48 33.65 -17.86
C ARG A 928 10.13 35.06 -17.40
N GLU A 929 9.81 35.17 -16.13
CA GLU A 929 9.71 36.44 -15.44
C GLU A 929 11.14 36.98 -15.32
N THR A 930 11.44 38.14 -15.90
CA THR A 930 12.61 38.91 -15.50
C THR A 930 12.32 39.40 -14.10
N LEU A 931 12.64 38.58 -13.09
CA LEU A 931 12.72 39.02 -11.70
C LEU A 931 13.87 40.03 -11.67
N LEU A 932 13.52 41.31 -11.63
CA LEU A 932 14.50 42.38 -11.55
C LEU A 932 15.13 42.50 -10.16
N ASP A 933 14.67 41.75 -9.17
CA ASP A 933 15.29 41.67 -7.85
C ASP A 933 15.20 40.22 -7.34
N GLU A 934 16.31 39.48 -7.40
CA GLU A 934 16.54 38.37 -6.46
C GLU A 934 16.87 38.99 -5.09
N ASP A 935 15.88 39.64 -4.47
CA ASP A 935 15.97 39.93 -3.03
C ASP A 935 15.75 38.60 -2.31
N ASP A 936 16.85 37.86 -2.17
CA ASP A 936 16.92 36.61 -1.44
C ASP A 936 16.60 36.93 0.03
N ILE A 937 15.40 36.55 0.50
CA ILE A 937 14.96 36.82 1.88
C ILE A 937 16.02 36.31 2.86
N ASP A 938 16.69 37.22 3.54
CA ASP A 938 17.67 36.94 4.59
C ASP A 938 16.95 36.55 5.89
N LEU A 939 17.32 35.39 6.43
CA LEU A 939 16.77 34.82 7.65
C LEU A 939 17.81 34.71 8.77
N GLY A 940 19.05 35.20 8.58
CA GLY A 940 20.10 35.16 9.60
C GLY A 940 19.76 35.89 10.91
N ASN A 941 18.76 36.77 10.83
CA ASN A 941 18.27 37.61 11.93
C ASN A 941 17.05 37.04 12.66
N VAL A 942 16.52 35.90 12.22
CA VAL A 942 15.38 35.23 12.87
C VAL A 942 15.90 34.30 13.97
N VAL A 943 15.31 34.38 15.16
CA VAL A 943 15.65 33.54 16.33
C VAL A 943 14.39 32.85 16.86
N LEU A 944 14.54 31.58 17.25
CA LEU A 944 13.48 30.82 17.93
C LEU A 944 13.52 31.16 19.42
N SER A 945 12.52 31.91 19.90
CA SER A 945 12.50 32.39 21.30
C SER A 945 11.83 31.41 22.27
N HIS A 946 10.73 30.77 21.86
CA HIS A 946 9.97 29.84 22.68
C HIS A 946 9.48 28.68 21.83
N TYR A 947 9.45 27.47 22.41
CA TYR A 947 9.06 26.26 21.68
C TYR A 947 8.47 25.22 22.63
N ARG A 948 7.31 24.65 22.29
CA ARG A 948 6.65 23.58 23.04
C ARG A 948 5.96 22.61 22.08
N VAL A 949 6.16 21.32 22.30
CA VAL A 949 5.35 20.26 21.67
C VAL A 949 4.30 19.82 22.68
N ALA A 950 3.02 19.97 22.33
CA ALA A 950 1.91 19.56 23.18
C ALA A 950 1.11 18.44 22.49
N LYS A 951 0.86 17.35 23.23
CA LYS A 951 -0.11 16.32 22.81
C LYS A 951 -1.49 16.97 22.81
N ILE A 952 -2.17 17.00 21.67
CA ILE A 952 -3.54 17.53 21.60
C ILE A 952 -4.49 16.45 22.09
N ARG A 953 -4.54 15.33 21.36
CA ARG A 953 -5.50 14.26 21.61
C ARG A 953 -4.95 12.93 21.12
N GLN A 954 -5.33 11.87 21.84
CA GLN A 954 -5.24 10.51 21.34
C GLN A 954 -6.66 10.04 21.08
N GLN A 955 -6.92 9.52 19.88
CA GLN A 955 -8.23 9.10 19.44
C GLN A 955 -8.13 8.00 18.39
N ASP A 956 -9.20 7.22 18.25
CA ASP A 956 -9.38 6.34 17.11
C ASP A 956 -10.11 7.13 16.03
N LEU A 957 -9.57 7.17 14.80
CA LEU A 957 -10.26 7.81 13.68
C LEU A 957 -11.18 6.77 13.04
N VAL A 958 -12.49 7.01 13.11
CA VAL A 958 -13.50 6.06 12.63
C VAL A 958 -13.91 6.42 11.22
N LEU A 959 -13.62 5.53 10.27
CA LEU A 959 -14.06 5.65 8.88
C LEU A 959 -15.57 5.44 8.78
N GLN A 960 -16.22 6.23 7.93
CA GLN A 960 -17.67 6.18 7.74
C GLN A 960 -18.05 5.15 6.65
N GLU A 961 -19.18 4.49 6.82
CA GLU A 961 -19.77 3.63 5.81
C GLU A 961 -20.64 4.46 4.85
N ASN A 962 -20.65 4.11 3.55
CA ASN A 962 -21.52 4.72 2.54
C ASN A 962 -21.40 6.26 2.46
N SER A 963 -20.16 6.76 2.55
CA SER A 963 -19.92 8.20 2.51
C SER A 963 -20.04 8.75 1.08
N GLU A 964 -21.21 9.28 0.73
CA GLU A 964 -21.44 9.87 -0.61
C GLU A 964 -20.55 11.10 -0.88
N ASN A 965 -20.11 11.79 0.18
CA ASN A 965 -19.35 13.05 0.09
C ASN A 965 -17.85 12.87 -0.24
N HIS A 966 -17.33 11.65 -0.27
CA HIS A 966 -15.88 11.38 -0.42
C HIS A 966 -15.53 10.60 -1.69
N LYS A 967 -16.28 10.82 -2.77
CA LYS A 967 -15.96 10.27 -4.09
C LYS A 967 -14.76 10.98 -4.73
N LEU A 968 -14.06 10.28 -5.62
CA LEU A 968 -12.90 10.79 -6.32
C LEU A 968 -13.32 11.85 -7.34
N VAL A 969 -12.85 13.08 -7.14
CA VAL A 969 -13.10 14.18 -8.07
C VAL A 969 -12.19 14.02 -9.29
N PRO A 970 -12.72 14.06 -10.52
CA PRO A 970 -11.91 14.12 -11.74
C PRO A 970 -10.95 15.32 -11.70
N GLY A 971 -9.84 15.23 -12.44
CA GLY A 971 -8.78 16.25 -12.41
C GLY A 971 -9.35 17.67 -12.51
N GLU A 972 -8.83 18.59 -11.66
CA GLU A 972 -9.33 19.95 -11.43
C GLU A 972 -10.13 20.53 -12.60
N GLY A 973 -11.45 20.64 -12.42
CA GLY A 973 -12.32 21.35 -13.34
C GLY A 973 -11.79 22.75 -13.63
N LEU A 974 -11.76 23.09 -14.93
CA LEU A 974 -11.77 24.44 -15.50
C LEU A 974 -11.20 25.55 -14.62
N GLY A 975 -9.97 26.00 -14.91
CA GLY A 975 -9.66 27.43 -14.91
C GLY A 975 -10.00 28.25 -13.65
N THR A 976 -10.15 27.65 -12.47
CA THR A 976 -10.38 28.34 -11.19
C THR A 976 -9.11 29.00 -10.65
N ALA A 977 -8.13 29.26 -11.53
CA ALA A 977 -6.96 30.05 -11.22
C ALA A 977 -7.41 31.47 -10.87
N LYS A 978 -7.83 31.66 -9.62
CA LYS A 978 -7.88 32.97 -9.00
C LYS A 978 -6.44 33.44 -8.95
N PRO A 979 -6.12 34.60 -9.51
CA PRO A 979 -4.84 35.21 -9.24
C PRO A 979 -4.72 35.37 -7.72
N LYS A 980 -3.56 34.95 -7.20
CA LYS A 980 -3.25 35.12 -5.79
C LYS A 980 -2.24 36.25 -5.70
N ASP A 981 -2.68 37.34 -5.08
CA ASP A 981 -1.87 38.53 -4.86
C ASP A 981 -0.54 38.16 -4.21
N LYS A 982 0.56 38.62 -4.81
CA LYS A 982 1.85 38.71 -4.12
C LYS A 982 1.72 39.81 -3.08
N LYS A 983 1.18 39.46 -1.91
CA LYS A 983 1.07 40.37 -0.78
C LYS A 983 2.47 40.55 -0.19
N GLU A 984 3.05 41.73 -0.37
CA GLU A 984 4.27 42.15 0.32
C GLU A 984 3.87 42.60 1.73
N GLU A 985 4.57 42.05 2.72
CA GLU A 985 4.33 42.34 4.13
C GLU A 985 5.69 42.39 4.82
N TYR A 986 5.79 43.20 5.87
CA TYR A 986 7.00 43.22 6.69
C TYR A 986 7.26 41.84 7.30
N LEU A 987 8.54 41.43 7.35
CA LEU A 987 8.94 40.17 7.94
C LEU A 987 8.46 40.05 9.40
N SER A 988 8.49 41.16 10.16
CA SER A 988 7.93 41.22 11.52
C SER A 988 6.43 40.92 11.58
N GLN A 989 5.63 41.43 10.65
CA GLN A 989 4.18 41.19 10.58
C GLN A 989 3.87 39.75 10.20
N ILE A 990 4.72 39.12 9.38
CA ILE A 990 4.60 37.71 9.01
C ILE A 990 4.95 36.82 10.21
N ILE A 991 6.03 37.16 10.92
CA ILE A 991 6.44 36.51 12.17
C ILE A 991 5.34 36.62 13.23
N ASN A 992 4.76 37.81 13.43
CA ASN A 992 3.67 38.01 14.40
C ASN A 992 2.42 37.18 14.06
N ARG A 993 2.02 37.12 12.78
CA ARG A 993 0.89 36.27 12.38
C ARG A 993 1.19 34.79 12.43
N LEU A 994 2.42 34.36 12.15
CA LEU A 994 2.86 32.99 12.42
C LEU A 994 2.73 32.70 13.92
N ASN A 995 3.23 33.58 14.78
CA ASN A 995 3.08 33.45 16.23
C ASN A 995 1.61 33.40 16.65
N GLU A 996 0.71 34.22 16.10
CA GLU A 996 -0.74 34.18 16.40
C GLU A 996 -1.42 32.87 15.98
N VAL A 997 -1.00 32.27 14.85
CA VAL A 997 -1.56 30.99 14.37
C VAL A 997 -1.10 29.80 15.22
N PHE A 998 0.10 29.88 15.82
CA PHE A 998 0.71 28.78 16.58
C PHE A 998 0.65 28.94 18.11
N VAL A 999 0.33 30.12 18.64
CA VAL A 999 0.02 30.35 20.07
C VAL A 999 -1.46 30.09 20.28
N THR A 1000 -1.83 28.84 20.55
CA THR A 1000 -3.24 28.46 20.86
C THR A 1000 -3.55 28.19 22.31
N ASP A 1001 -2.60 28.37 23.23
CA ASP A 1001 -2.93 28.41 24.65
C ASP A 1001 -3.16 29.87 25.01
N GLN A 1002 -4.36 30.19 25.50
CA GLN A 1002 -4.83 31.51 25.96
C GLN A 1002 -4.03 32.02 27.16
N LEU A 1003 -2.71 32.12 27.04
CA LEU A 1003 -1.85 32.73 28.04
C LEU A 1003 -2.05 34.24 27.95
N THR A 1004 -2.55 34.82 29.02
CA THR A 1004 -2.64 36.28 29.12
C THR A 1004 -1.25 36.86 29.34
N ASP A 1005 -1.05 38.13 29.02
CA ASP A 1005 0.23 38.81 29.30
C ASP A 1005 0.62 38.71 30.79
N LYS A 1006 -0.36 38.62 31.69
CA LYS A 1006 -0.15 38.38 33.12
C LYS A 1006 0.43 36.99 33.41
N ASP A 1007 0.02 35.97 32.68
CA ASP A 1007 0.53 34.60 32.89
C ASP A 1007 2.01 34.51 32.47
N MET A 1008 2.39 35.19 31.38
CA MET A 1008 3.79 35.29 30.95
C MET A 1008 4.65 36.06 31.96
N VAL A 1009 4.14 37.17 32.50
CA VAL A 1009 4.84 37.98 33.51
C VAL A 1009 5.01 37.20 34.82
N ASN A 1010 3.96 36.51 35.28
CA ASN A 1010 4.02 35.70 36.50
C ASN A 1010 5.04 34.55 36.37
N TYR A 1011 5.05 33.87 35.22
CA TYR A 1011 6.02 32.81 34.96
C TYR A 1011 7.46 33.35 34.91
N ALA A 1012 7.68 34.48 34.24
CA ALA A 1012 8.99 35.15 34.23
C ALA A 1012 9.48 35.52 35.64
N TYR A 1013 8.58 35.96 36.53
CA TYR A 1013 8.92 36.20 37.93
C TYR A 1013 9.25 34.91 38.69
N THR A 1014 8.51 33.82 38.45
CA THR A 1014 8.84 32.51 39.04
C THR A 1014 10.24 32.03 38.65
N ILE A 1015 10.60 32.14 37.36
CA ILE A 1015 11.93 31.75 36.88
C ILE A 1015 13.00 32.69 37.44
N ARG A 1016 12.77 34.01 37.45
CA ARG A 1016 13.67 34.99 38.08
C ARG A 1016 13.96 34.63 39.54
N ASP A 1017 12.91 34.34 40.30
CA ASP A 1017 13.03 34.06 41.73
C ASP A 1017 13.80 32.75 41.96
N LYS A 1018 13.58 31.73 41.12
CA LYS A 1018 14.32 30.47 41.14
C LYS A 1018 15.79 30.62 40.77
N VAL A 1019 16.10 31.42 39.75
CA VAL A 1019 17.50 31.76 39.42
C VAL A 1019 18.14 32.54 40.57
N GLY A 1020 17.37 33.38 41.26
CA GLY A 1020 17.80 34.12 42.45
C GLY A 1020 18.20 33.23 43.63
N GLU A 1021 17.73 31.98 43.69
CA GLU A 1021 18.15 30.98 44.68
C GLU A 1021 19.58 30.46 44.40
N ASN A 1022 20.10 30.63 43.17
CA ASN A 1022 21.44 30.20 42.79
C ASN A 1022 22.51 31.23 43.17
N ILE A 1023 23.10 31.04 44.37
CA ILE A 1023 24.09 31.93 44.98
C ILE A 1023 25.32 32.16 44.07
N LEU A 1024 25.74 31.15 43.30
CA LEU A 1024 26.91 31.24 42.41
C LEU A 1024 26.64 32.21 41.25
N VAL A 1025 25.47 32.09 40.65
CA VAL A 1025 25.03 32.91 39.51
C VAL A 1025 24.76 34.35 39.96
N MET A 1026 24.14 34.53 41.12
CA MET A 1026 23.91 35.88 41.68
C MET A 1026 25.23 36.60 41.99
N LYS A 1027 26.25 35.90 42.50
CA LYS A 1027 27.60 36.46 42.66
C LYS A 1027 28.28 36.77 41.32
N GLN A 1028 28.04 35.97 40.29
CA GLN A 1028 28.56 36.25 38.94
C GLN A 1028 27.90 37.49 38.33
N ILE A 1029 26.59 37.69 38.55
CA ILE A 1029 25.86 38.89 38.10
C ILE A 1029 26.36 40.14 38.83
N GLU A 1030 26.63 40.06 40.14
CA GLU A 1030 27.10 41.21 40.92
C GLU A 1030 28.53 41.65 40.56
N ASN A 1031 29.39 40.73 40.14
CA ASN A 1031 30.82 41.00 39.97
C ASN A 1031 31.28 41.11 38.51
N ASN A 1032 30.41 40.87 37.52
CA ASN A 1032 30.75 40.91 36.10
C ASN A 1032 29.84 41.86 35.32
N SER A 1033 30.29 42.25 34.12
CA SER A 1033 29.43 42.97 33.17
C SER A 1033 28.27 42.08 32.70
N PRO A 1034 27.12 42.66 32.28
CA PRO A 1034 25.97 41.89 31.79
C PRO A 1034 26.35 40.89 30.69
N GLU A 1035 27.21 41.29 29.75
CA GLU A 1035 27.68 40.43 28.66
C GLU A 1035 28.52 39.24 29.17
N GLN A 1036 29.33 39.45 30.21
CA GLN A 1036 30.15 38.40 30.82
C GLN A 1036 29.34 37.46 31.71
N ALA A 1037 28.33 37.98 32.43
CA ALA A 1037 27.44 37.16 33.26
C ALA A 1037 26.57 36.23 32.39
N LEU A 1038 26.10 36.69 31.23
CA LEU A 1038 25.32 35.91 30.28
C LEU A 1038 26.12 34.78 29.60
N LEU A 1039 27.44 34.94 29.47
CA LEU A 1039 28.36 33.91 28.96
C LEU A 1039 28.82 32.91 30.02
N GLY A 1040 28.52 33.17 31.29
CA GLY A 1040 28.86 32.31 32.44
C GLY A 1040 27.77 31.26 32.72
N ASP A 1041 27.63 30.87 33.99
CA ASP A 1041 26.70 29.81 34.41
C ASP A 1041 25.22 30.25 34.40
N PHE A 1042 24.93 31.50 34.03
CA PHE A 1042 23.59 32.08 34.02
C PHE A 1042 22.63 31.34 33.08
N SER A 1043 23.06 31.01 31.86
CA SER A 1043 22.21 30.29 30.89
C SER A 1043 21.81 28.91 31.41
N LYS A 1044 22.76 28.21 32.05
CA LYS A 1044 22.50 26.89 32.64
C LYS A 1044 21.56 26.98 33.83
N ALA A 1045 21.72 28.00 34.67
CA ALA A 1045 20.83 28.21 35.81
C ALA A 1045 19.41 28.60 35.42
N ILE A 1046 19.22 29.26 34.28
CA ILE A 1046 17.90 29.49 33.67
C ILE A 1046 17.28 28.16 33.26
N ASP A 1047 18.03 27.30 32.57
CA ASP A 1047 17.54 25.98 32.14
C ASP A 1047 17.17 25.10 33.34
N ASP A 1048 18.03 25.05 34.37
CA ASP A 1048 17.78 24.33 35.62
C ASP A 1048 16.54 24.90 36.35
N ALA A 1049 16.41 26.23 36.45
CA ALA A 1049 15.26 26.88 37.07
C ALA A 1049 13.93 26.62 36.33
N ILE A 1050 13.96 26.52 35.00
CA ILE A 1050 12.78 26.16 34.18
C ILE A 1050 12.35 24.72 34.43
N MET A 1051 13.31 23.79 34.51
CA MET A 1051 13.04 22.37 34.81
C MET A 1051 12.51 22.19 36.23
N ASP A 1052 13.18 22.77 37.23
CA ASP A 1052 12.80 22.66 38.64
C ASP A 1052 11.45 23.32 38.94
N SER A 1053 11.17 24.48 38.32
CA SER A 1053 9.87 25.15 38.44
C SER A 1053 8.74 24.28 37.89
N SER A 1054 8.98 23.62 36.76
CA SER A 1054 7.98 22.75 36.12
C SER A 1054 7.69 21.50 36.96
N GLU A 1055 8.74 20.86 37.50
CA GLU A 1055 8.60 19.68 38.37
C GLU A 1055 7.90 20.03 39.70
N ALA A 1056 8.24 21.18 40.30
CA ALA A 1056 7.59 21.67 41.51
C ALA A 1056 6.09 21.96 41.28
N HIS A 1057 5.73 22.60 40.16
CA HIS A 1057 4.33 22.86 39.81
C HIS A 1057 3.54 21.56 39.59
N GLN A 1058 4.13 20.58 38.90
CA GLN A 1058 3.49 19.29 38.67
C GLN A 1058 3.26 18.52 39.98
N ASN A 1059 4.24 18.54 40.89
CA ASN A 1059 4.11 17.94 42.22
C ASN A 1059 3.07 18.64 43.09
N GLN A 1060 3.02 19.97 43.10
CA GLN A 1060 2.01 20.73 43.83
C GLN A 1060 0.60 20.46 43.30
N MET A 1061 0.43 20.41 41.97
CA MET A 1061 -0.84 20.06 41.34
C MET A 1061 -1.30 18.66 41.75
N MET A 1062 -0.41 17.67 41.68
CA MET A 1062 -0.71 16.29 42.10
C MET A 1062 -1.11 16.21 43.57
N GLN A 1063 -0.44 16.95 44.46
CA GLN A 1063 -0.80 16.98 45.88
C GLN A 1063 -2.16 17.64 46.16
N LEU A 1064 -2.51 18.69 45.43
CA LEU A 1064 -3.80 19.36 45.57
C LEU A 1064 -4.95 18.50 45.01
N LEU A 1065 -4.71 17.74 43.94
CA LEU A 1065 -5.73 16.85 43.36
C LEU A 1065 -5.90 15.55 44.15
N ALA A 1066 -4.85 15.04 44.78
CA ALA A 1066 -4.88 13.78 45.52
C ALA A 1066 -5.41 13.91 46.96
N ASP A 1067 -5.26 15.07 47.62
CA ASP A 1067 -5.68 15.29 49.01
C ASP A 1067 -6.79 16.37 49.09
N PRO A 1068 -8.06 15.97 49.28
CA PRO A 1068 -9.20 16.88 49.37
C PRO A 1068 -9.06 17.93 50.49
N SER A 1069 -8.32 17.61 51.56
CA SER A 1069 -8.11 18.54 52.69
C SER A 1069 -7.14 19.66 52.33
N LYS A 1070 -6.07 19.34 51.58
CA LYS A 1070 -5.13 20.33 51.06
C LYS A 1070 -5.78 21.22 49.99
N ALA A 1071 -6.62 20.64 49.13
CA ALA A 1071 -7.42 21.41 48.17
C ALA A 1071 -8.33 22.43 48.87
N ALA A 1072 -9.03 22.01 49.93
CA ALA A 1072 -9.93 22.90 50.69
C ALA A 1072 -9.17 24.05 51.38
N ASN A 1073 -8.00 23.76 51.95
CA ASN A 1073 -7.15 24.79 52.57
C ASN A 1073 -6.56 25.75 51.52
N PHE A 1074 -6.10 25.23 50.39
CA PHE A 1074 -5.61 26.05 49.28
C PHE A 1074 -6.71 26.94 48.71
N ALA A 1075 -7.92 26.42 48.54
CA ALA A 1075 -9.07 27.21 48.10
C ALA A 1075 -9.39 28.35 49.07
N ARG A 1076 -9.23 28.13 50.38
CA ARG A 1076 -9.42 29.16 51.41
C ARG A 1076 -8.33 30.24 51.35
N ILE A 1077 -7.08 29.85 51.14
CA ILE A 1077 -5.96 30.79 50.93
C ILE A 1077 -6.20 31.64 49.68
N VAL A 1078 -6.63 31.03 48.57
CA VAL A 1078 -6.96 31.75 47.34
C VAL A 1078 -8.13 32.71 47.57
N PHE A 1079 -9.16 32.29 48.32
CA PHE A 1079 -10.28 33.15 48.68
C PHE A 1079 -9.85 34.35 49.54
N ASP A 1080 -9.01 34.13 50.56
CA ASP A 1080 -8.51 35.20 51.43
C ASP A 1080 -7.63 36.20 50.66
N LEU A 1081 -6.80 35.73 49.73
CA LEU A 1081 -5.98 36.57 48.84
C LEU A 1081 -6.85 37.42 47.90
N LEU A 1082 -7.93 36.85 47.37
CA LEU A 1082 -8.90 37.59 46.54
C LEU A 1082 -9.64 38.65 47.35
N MET A 1083 -9.97 38.37 48.62
CA MET A 1083 -10.61 39.32 49.53
C MET A 1083 -9.67 40.44 49.96
N GLN A 1084 -8.38 40.17 50.19
CA GLN A 1084 -7.37 41.19 50.46
C GLN A 1084 -7.15 42.12 49.25
N GLY A 1085 -7.20 41.58 48.02
CA GLY A 1085 -7.13 42.39 46.80
C GLY A 1085 -8.31 43.35 46.59
N GLN A 1086 -9.49 43.06 47.17
CA GLN A 1086 -10.63 43.99 47.14
C GLN A 1086 -10.60 45.05 48.24
N ALA A 1087 -9.92 44.80 49.37
CA ALA A 1087 -9.77 45.77 50.45
C ALA A 1087 -8.76 46.89 50.13
N GLY A 1088 -7.85 46.67 49.19
CA GLY A 1088 -6.88 47.68 48.72
C GLY A 1088 -7.40 48.61 47.61
N ASN A 1089 -8.64 48.44 47.15
CA ASN A 1089 -9.26 49.23 46.08
C ASN A 1089 -10.60 49.89 46.53
N ARG A 1090 -10.74 50.15 47.85
CA ARG A 1090 -11.79 51.00 48.43
C ARG A 1090 -11.19 52.18 49.15
#